data_AF-A0A9N9WGE1-F1
#
_entry.id   AF-A0A9N9WGE1-F1
#
_cell.length_a   1.000
_cell.length_b   1.000
_cell.length_c   1.000
_cell.angle_alpha   90.00
_cell.angle_beta   90.00
_cell.angle_gamma   90.00
#
_symmetry.space_group_name_H-M   'P 1'
#
loop_
_entity.id
_entity.type
_entity.pdbx_description
1 polymer ?
#
loop_
_entity_poly.entity_id
_entity_poly.type
_entity_poly.pdbx_seq_one_letter_code
_entity_poly.pdbx_strand_id
1 'polypeptide(L)'
;MAALLALAWLALARGAGAGAGAGAGWCPPACACAIVEWEQDYQCGGVHVRALTNDFAKITCKDVKDLCAEMPTIGISSNDTLNSVSLSGCPVPDAFACLLRRLGATDALKVTLMAPAGALTSRHVEGLRNTTMLVLMKAADQTRVPYDVLTALPALRDFRLRGAKLQLPTDESSDLDESSEFPAHPSLQFVELSSDLIEEVPPAAFTRLRGVPQLHLWDNRISGIHNDSFIGMESLEELDLSRNPLKWLSPGVFSHTPKLKVLTLVATKLEEIPTGAITGLQAMEEIMIKFGSNQMTFGDRALADLPSLKKLTIDRCKTSPLPSALLHGDVKLQELVVTGSGVQGIPKGFFDGLVNLQVLDLKDNAIRVLDSDVFRPLRALQRLNLNGNRIEVLPAQLFAGLRRLISFSADANQMRSIADDAFQGAVNLQTLSLAQNRLTLSNQETEDAGYMQVERYSPFSSLSRLRVLSLSHNQMARVCHDWQFLLIQELRVLDLRYNNYTTLTREDVQFLNANITIDMRQNKIETIDVSEAPTWLSLEETPKNTSSVMLLDENPFKCDCQLYTFVRRLRGSRRLVAEPNLYPGNATCSSPPHLKGYLVRDLTPDLLICPLRDEDCPENCICNVRPATESLELNCDVEPKKYPAPDEFGLTKMYLTLRRPPKNLETLPDYVVFLNLSGTGLTEVSGVPESVKQLDLSNNLLRHPPAELIRDISVYLQGNPFVCDCSHVESVNLLQINMVKIPDFGNVTCIGGESPWRINTARLCDVQRAIILGGALAAFGVIIAVAAALAYKYSLQIRVFLFSKGWCLKMLKEEELDHNMEYDAFVSFSQKDARWVAEELVPKLEGERNLRLCVHYRDWLVGDMIPAQIARSVEQSRRTIIVLSKNFLESSWALLEFRAAHLRSQRERKARVLVVVLEDLPSENDMDAELRAYLSTNTYLKWGDPWFWEKLIYALPHRRSKLVLDKSRGGALQTRLTADGKIFNGSLKVDDELTKY
;
A
#
# COMPACT_ATOMS: atom_id res chain seq x y z
N MET A 1 -19.40 -26.37 36.26
CA MET A 1 -17.96 -26.11 36.48
C MET A 1 -17.67 -24.84 37.30
N ALA A 2 -18.43 -23.74 37.21
CA ALA A 2 -18.12 -22.50 37.96
C ALA A 2 -18.01 -22.68 39.50
N ALA A 3 -18.86 -23.52 40.11
CA ALA A 3 -18.88 -23.72 41.57
C ALA A 3 -17.65 -24.43 42.18
N LEU A 4 -16.74 -24.99 41.37
CA LEU A 4 -15.55 -25.70 41.86
C LEU A 4 -14.29 -24.83 41.94
N LEU A 5 -14.28 -23.63 41.34
CA LEU A 5 -13.15 -22.70 41.45
C LEU A 5 -13.22 -21.83 42.71
N ALA A 6 -14.41 -21.59 43.27
CA ALA A 6 -14.59 -20.80 44.49
C ALA A 6 -13.99 -21.47 45.74
N LEU A 7 -13.90 -22.79 45.78
CA LEU A 7 -13.35 -23.54 46.93
C LEU A 7 -11.82 -23.61 46.94
N ALA A 8 -11.13 -23.25 45.85
CA ALA A 8 -9.66 -23.25 45.79
C ALA A 8 -9.02 -22.09 46.57
N TRP A 9 -9.74 -20.97 46.75
CA TRP A 9 -9.22 -19.77 47.42
C TRP A 9 -9.19 -19.85 48.96
N LEU A 10 -9.97 -20.76 49.57
CA LEU A 10 -10.06 -20.90 51.02
C LEU A 10 -8.95 -21.77 51.66
N ALA A 11 -8.02 -22.29 50.86
CA ALA A 11 -7.00 -23.24 51.31
C ALA A 11 -5.55 -22.68 51.43
N LEU A 12 -5.28 -21.47 50.93
CA LEU A 12 -3.92 -20.91 50.83
C LEU A 12 -3.67 -19.62 51.65
N ALA A 13 -4.53 -19.32 52.62
CA ALA A 13 -4.41 -18.15 53.51
C ALA A 13 -4.12 -18.53 54.99
N ARG A 14 -3.39 -19.63 55.22
CA ARG A 14 -2.89 -20.03 56.56
C ARG A 14 -1.41 -20.41 56.51
N GLY A 15 -0.51 -19.43 56.55
CA GLY A 15 0.92 -19.69 56.65
C GLY A 15 1.81 -18.45 56.65
N ALA A 16 2.26 -18.06 57.85
CA ALA A 16 3.39 -17.16 58.17
C ALA A 16 3.43 -15.73 57.55
N GLY A 17 3.76 -14.73 58.38
CA GLY A 17 3.97 -13.35 57.90
C GLY A 17 3.76 -12.25 58.93
N ALA A 18 4.31 -12.37 60.14
CA ALA A 18 4.20 -11.31 61.15
C ALA A 18 5.14 -10.13 60.79
N GLY A 19 4.56 -9.00 60.38
CA GLY A 19 5.27 -7.73 60.19
C GLY A 19 4.47 -6.60 60.85
N ALA A 20 5.08 -5.91 61.82
CA ALA A 20 4.42 -4.84 62.57
C ALA A 20 4.70 -3.46 61.95
N GLY A 21 3.66 -2.65 61.72
CA GLY A 21 3.84 -1.31 61.18
C GLY A 21 2.52 -0.52 60.98
N ALA A 22 2.06 0.14 62.04
CA ALA A 22 1.04 1.21 62.06
C ALA A 22 -0.40 0.91 61.54
N GLY A 23 -1.39 1.57 62.13
CA GLY A 23 -2.70 1.83 61.47
C GLY A 23 -3.83 0.82 61.66
N ALA A 24 -3.73 -0.16 62.58
CA ALA A 24 -4.87 -1.03 62.90
C ALA A 24 -5.99 -0.24 63.63
N GLY A 25 -7.05 0.12 62.90
CA GLY A 25 -8.22 0.82 63.43
C GLY A 25 -8.92 0.02 64.54
N TRP A 26 -9.38 0.72 65.59
CA TRP A 26 -10.06 0.08 66.70
C TRP A 26 -11.48 -0.33 66.30
N CYS A 27 -11.72 -1.63 66.15
CA CYS A 27 -13.05 -2.18 65.90
C CYS A 27 -13.87 -2.21 67.21
N PRO A 28 -15.04 -1.54 67.30
CA PRO A 28 -15.85 -1.57 68.50
C PRO A 28 -16.45 -2.97 68.73
N PRO A 29 -16.58 -3.47 69.98
CA PRO A 29 -17.03 -4.84 70.27
C PRO A 29 -18.43 -5.23 69.76
N ALA A 30 -19.24 -4.26 69.34
CA ALA A 30 -20.59 -4.45 68.80
C ALA A 30 -20.66 -4.42 67.26
N CYS A 31 -19.51 -4.35 66.58
CA CYS A 31 -19.42 -4.24 65.12
C CYS A 31 -18.63 -5.40 64.49
N ALA A 32 -18.97 -5.75 63.26
CA ALA A 32 -18.03 -6.40 62.35
C ALA A 32 -17.30 -5.31 61.55
N CYS A 33 -15.97 -5.35 61.51
CA CYS A 33 -15.16 -4.34 60.82
C CYS A 33 -14.28 -4.98 59.74
N ALA A 34 -14.14 -4.30 58.61
CA ALA A 34 -13.28 -4.68 57.50
C ALA A 34 -12.51 -3.46 56.96
N ILE A 35 -11.47 -3.72 56.18
CA ILE A 35 -10.77 -2.70 55.38
C ILE A 35 -10.92 -3.10 53.92
N VAL A 36 -11.47 -2.22 53.10
CA VAL A 36 -11.79 -2.44 51.69
C VAL A 36 -11.24 -1.26 50.90
N GLU A 37 -10.23 -1.49 50.05
CA GLU A 37 -9.64 -0.44 49.19
C GLU A 37 -9.26 0.85 49.96
N TRP A 38 -8.64 0.68 51.14
CA TRP A 38 -8.25 1.73 52.10
C TRP A 38 -9.40 2.42 52.85
N GLU A 39 -10.66 2.21 52.44
CA GLU A 39 -11.84 2.54 53.26
C GLU A 39 -11.93 1.58 54.45
N GLN A 40 -12.34 2.10 55.60
CA GLN A 40 -12.73 1.32 56.78
C GLN A 40 -14.25 1.14 56.76
N ASP A 41 -14.69 -0.11 56.85
CA ASP A 41 -16.09 -0.51 56.74
C ASP A 41 -16.54 -1.15 58.06
N TYR A 42 -17.61 -0.62 58.66
CA TYR A 42 -18.07 -0.94 60.01
C TYR A 42 -19.57 -1.28 59.99
N GLN A 43 -19.92 -2.55 60.15
CA GLN A 43 -21.30 -3.02 60.32
C GLN A 43 -21.63 -3.16 61.81
N CYS A 44 -22.33 -2.17 62.36
CA CYS A 44 -22.71 -2.06 63.77
C CYS A 44 -24.24 -2.20 63.92
N GLY A 45 -24.73 -3.45 63.94
CA GLY A 45 -26.17 -3.72 63.98
C GLY A 45 -26.88 -3.17 62.73
N GLY A 46 -27.88 -2.31 62.92
CA GLY A 46 -28.60 -1.63 61.83
C GLY A 46 -27.85 -0.44 61.21
N VAL A 47 -26.73 0.00 61.78
CA VAL A 47 -25.88 1.08 61.25
C VAL A 47 -24.71 0.48 60.48
N HIS A 48 -24.48 0.94 59.25
CA HIS A 48 -23.32 0.59 58.43
C HIS A 48 -22.56 1.88 58.08
N VAL A 49 -21.28 1.96 58.46
CA VAL A 49 -20.41 3.13 58.27
C VAL A 49 -19.24 2.77 57.40
N ARG A 50 -19.07 3.50 56.30
CA ARG A 50 -17.92 3.44 55.39
C ARG A 50 -17.17 4.75 55.47
N ALA A 51 -15.90 4.72 55.84
CA ALA A 51 -15.14 5.93 56.16
C ALA A 51 -13.69 5.87 55.66
N LEU A 52 -13.11 7.04 55.40
CA LEU A 52 -11.68 7.22 55.21
C LEU A 52 -11.17 8.19 56.28
N THR A 53 -10.12 7.78 57.00
CA THR A 53 -9.58 8.50 58.17
C THR A 53 -9.27 9.95 57.83
N ASN A 54 -9.78 10.90 58.62
CA ASN A 54 -9.70 12.36 58.42
C ASN A 54 -10.34 12.93 57.14
N ASP A 55 -10.99 12.12 56.30
CA ASP A 55 -11.61 12.60 55.06
C ASP A 55 -13.13 12.54 55.12
N PHE A 56 -13.74 11.35 54.99
CA PHE A 56 -15.20 11.22 54.94
C PHE A 56 -15.78 10.11 55.81
N ALA A 57 -17.06 10.27 56.13
CA ALA A 57 -17.93 9.22 56.69
C ALA A 57 -19.23 9.13 55.88
N LYS A 58 -19.52 7.96 55.32
CA LYS A 58 -20.81 7.63 54.70
C LYS A 58 -21.52 6.60 55.57
N ILE A 59 -22.68 6.98 56.09
CA ILE A 59 -23.47 6.20 57.05
C ILE A 59 -24.79 5.83 56.38
N THR A 60 -25.08 4.54 56.35
CA THR A 60 -26.33 3.99 55.82
C THR A 60 -27.02 3.21 56.92
N CYS A 61 -28.31 3.47 57.14
CA CYS A 61 -29.06 2.85 58.23
C CYS A 61 -30.16 1.93 57.73
N LYS A 62 -30.48 0.91 58.53
CA LYS A 62 -31.61 0.00 58.32
C LYS A 62 -32.28 -0.28 59.66
N ASP A 63 -33.58 0.02 59.75
CA ASP A 63 -34.45 -0.22 60.92
C ASP A 63 -34.01 0.49 62.24
N VAL A 64 -33.07 1.44 62.14
CA VAL A 64 -32.53 2.28 63.23
C VAL A 64 -33.54 3.36 63.63
N LYS A 65 -33.72 3.59 64.94
CA LYS A 65 -34.58 4.64 65.50
C LYS A 65 -33.81 5.81 66.07
N ASP A 66 -32.70 5.55 66.75
CA ASP A 66 -31.81 6.58 67.30
C ASP A 66 -30.37 6.28 66.86
N LEU A 67 -29.93 7.00 65.82
CA LEU A 67 -28.58 6.88 65.29
C LEU A 67 -27.50 7.15 66.36
N CYS A 68 -27.78 8.01 67.34
CA CYS A 68 -26.81 8.40 68.36
C CYS A 68 -26.71 7.41 69.52
N ALA A 69 -27.80 6.72 69.87
CA ALA A 69 -27.80 5.63 70.84
C ALA A 69 -27.27 4.32 70.23
N GLU A 70 -27.69 3.98 69.00
CA GLU A 70 -27.38 2.70 68.35
C GLU A 70 -25.97 2.65 67.74
N MET A 71 -25.40 3.80 67.33
CA MET A 71 -24.03 3.85 66.80
C MET A 71 -22.99 3.88 67.93
N PRO A 72 -22.06 2.90 68.01
CA PRO A 72 -20.92 3.00 68.91
C PRO A 72 -19.94 4.07 68.43
N THR A 73 -19.06 4.52 69.33
CA THR A 73 -17.94 5.39 68.95
C THR A 73 -16.96 4.58 68.08
N ILE A 74 -16.44 5.18 67.00
CA ILE A 74 -15.53 4.54 66.04
C ILE A 74 -14.17 5.27 66.02
N GLY A 75 -14.16 6.62 66.04
CA GLY A 75 -12.92 7.40 66.13
C GLY A 75 -12.10 7.44 64.82
N ILE A 76 -12.70 7.87 63.73
CA ILE A 76 -12.10 7.97 62.38
C ILE A 76 -11.42 9.32 62.10
N SER A 77 -11.40 10.26 63.05
CA SER A 77 -10.75 11.57 62.91
C SER A 77 -9.72 11.80 64.02
N SER A 78 -8.61 12.43 63.65
CA SER A 78 -7.58 12.99 64.52
C SER A 78 -7.40 14.50 64.31
N ASN A 79 -8.12 15.08 63.36
CA ASN A 79 -7.94 16.47 62.89
C ASN A 79 -9.14 17.36 63.31
N ASP A 80 -9.98 16.89 64.24
CA ASP A 80 -11.20 17.53 64.76
C ASP A 80 -12.28 17.93 63.74
N THR A 81 -12.02 17.88 62.43
CA THR A 81 -12.98 18.17 61.34
C THR A 81 -12.89 17.09 60.27
N LEU A 82 -14.05 16.70 59.70
CA LEU A 82 -14.12 15.84 58.51
C LEU A 82 -14.41 16.67 57.25
N ASN A 83 -13.90 16.26 56.10
CA ASN A 83 -14.21 16.90 54.82
C ASN A 83 -15.67 16.65 54.41
N SER A 84 -16.20 15.44 54.62
CA SER A 84 -17.60 15.13 54.29
C SER A 84 -18.26 14.08 55.21
N VAL A 85 -19.44 14.39 55.73
CA VAL A 85 -20.33 13.44 56.40
C VAL A 85 -21.60 13.26 55.57
N SER A 86 -21.99 12.01 55.31
CA SER A 86 -23.20 11.68 54.55
C SER A 86 -24.06 10.65 55.28
N LEU A 87 -25.36 10.93 55.42
CA LEU A 87 -26.37 10.00 55.93
C LEU A 87 -27.25 9.51 54.79
N SER A 88 -27.68 8.25 54.83
CA SER A 88 -28.62 7.68 53.85
C SER A 88 -29.59 6.70 54.51
N GLY A 89 -30.88 7.02 54.47
CA GLY A 89 -31.92 6.21 55.13
C GLY A 89 -31.84 6.20 56.67
N CYS A 90 -31.09 7.13 57.25
CA CYS A 90 -30.95 7.29 58.70
C CYS A 90 -31.94 8.33 59.25
N PRO A 91 -32.40 8.18 60.51
CA PRO A 91 -33.02 9.30 61.21
C PRO A 91 -32.03 10.46 61.32
N VAL A 92 -32.53 11.70 61.23
CA VAL A 92 -31.74 12.90 61.50
C VAL A 92 -31.41 12.93 63.00
N PRO A 93 -30.14 13.07 63.42
CA PRO A 93 -29.80 13.10 64.84
C PRO A 93 -30.30 14.39 65.51
N ASP A 94 -30.68 14.29 66.79
CA ASP A 94 -31.11 15.44 67.62
C ASP A 94 -30.11 16.61 67.59
N ALA A 95 -28.81 16.31 67.47
CA ALA A 95 -27.74 17.24 67.18
C ALA A 95 -26.58 16.52 66.46
N PHE A 96 -26.09 17.08 65.35
CA PHE A 96 -24.91 16.55 64.63
C PHE A 96 -23.65 16.48 65.51
N ALA A 97 -23.52 17.35 66.51
CA ALA A 97 -22.47 17.30 67.54
C ALA A 97 -22.39 15.96 68.28
N CYS A 98 -23.48 15.18 68.38
CA CYS A 98 -23.44 13.83 68.93
C CYS A 98 -22.83 12.83 67.91
N LEU A 99 -23.29 12.87 66.66
CA LEU A 99 -22.78 12.00 65.60
C LEU A 99 -21.29 12.21 65.33
N LEU A 100 -20.86 13.48 65.28
CA LEU A 100 -19.45 13.83 65.08
C LEU A 100 -18.57 13.28 66.21
N ARG A 101 -19.02 13.36 67.47
CA ARG A 101 -18.34 12.72 68.61
C ARG A 101 -18.26 11.19 68.51
N ARG A 102 -19.25 10.50 67.90
CA ARG A 102 -19.12 9.06 67.57
C ARG A 102 -18.04 8.80 66.51
N LEU A 103 -17.91 9.70 65.54
CA LEU A 103 -16.86 9.65 64.51
C LEU A 103 -15.49 10.13 64.99
N GLY A 104 -15.37 10.69 66.21
CA GLY A 104 -14.13 11.28 66.72
C GLY A 104 -13.83 12.69 66.17
N ALA A 105 -14.83 13.36 65.58
CA ALA A 105 -14.73 14.73 65.07
C ALA A 105 -15.54 15.72 65.93
N THR A 106 -15.32 17.01 65.70
CA THR A 106 -16.06 18.13 66.32
C THR A 106 -16.91 18.90 65.30
N ASP A 107 -16.51 18.93 64.02
CA ASP A 107 -17.19 19.63 62.91
C ASP A 107 -17.07 18.85 61.58
N ALA A 108 -17.74 19.30 60.51
CA ALA A 108 -17.61 18.75 59.16
C ALA A 108 -17.80 19.82 58.07
N LEU A 109 -16.89 19.90 57.09
CA LEU A 109 -16.95 20.91 56.02
C LEU A 109 -18.14 20.73 55.07
N LYS A 110 -18.54 19.48 54.82
CA LYS A 110 -19.71 19.13 54.00
C LYS A 110 -20.63 18.15 54.72
N VAL A 111 -21.92 18.42 54.70
CA VAL A 111 -22.97 17.50 55.18
C VAL A 111 -23.91 17.13 54.04
N THR A 112 -24.26 15.85 53.92
CA THR A 112 -25.18 15.34 52.88
C THR A 112 -26.23 14.39 53.47
N LEU A 113 -27.50 14.79 53.43
CA LEU A 113 -28.63 13.97 53.89
C LEU A 113 -29.36 13.36 52.69
N MET A 114 -29.39 12.04 52.58
CA MET A 114 -30.19 11.32 51.58
C MET A 114 -31.40 10.64 52.22
N ALA A 115 -32.59 11.03 51.76
CA ALA A 115 -33.89 10.68 52.34
C ALA A 115 -34.03 10.99 53.84
N PRO A 116 -33.71 12.22 54.31
CA PRO A 116 -34.10 12.64 55.65
C PRO A 116 -35.63 12.69 55.78
N ALA A 117 -36.15 12.25 56.92
CA ALA A 117 -37.58 12.30 57.26
C ALA A 117 -37.80 13.22 58.46
N GLY A 118 -38.95 13.91 58.49
CA GLY A 118 -39.24 14.96 59.47
C GLY A 118 -38.67 16.33 59.07
N ALA A 119 -38.92 17.36 59.87
CA ALA A 119 -38.39 18.71 59.66
C ALA A 119 -36.97 18.84 60.23
N LEU A 120 -36.10 19.59 59.55
CA LEU A 120 -34.86 20.07 60.18
C LEU A 120 -35.17 21.25 61.11
N THR A 121 -34.34 21.40 62.14
CA THR A 121 -34.37 22.53 63.08
C THR A 121 -32.95 23.01 63.33
N SER A 122 -32.78 24.25 63.79
CA SER A 122 -31.49 24.79 64.23
C SER A 122 -30.79 23.93 65.30
N ARG A 123 -31.52 23.11 66.09
CA ARG A 123 -30.90 22.15 67.02
C ARG A 123 -30.21 20.99 66.30
N HIS A 124 -30.80 20.43 65.24
CA HIS A 124 -30.23 19.28 64.55
C HIS A 124 -28.83 19.60 63.99
N VAL A 125 -28.63 20.83 63.52
CA VAL A 125 -27.35 21.32 62.99
C VAL A 125 -26.36 21.83 64.06
N GLU A 126 -26.66 21.69 65.35
CA GLU A 126 -25.71 22.01 66.42
C GLU A 126 -24.43 21.14 66.27
N GLY A 127 -23.27 21.81 66.25
CA GLY A 127 -21.96 21.19 65.99
C GLY A 127 -21.37 21.45 64.61
N LEU A 128 -22.12 22.08 63.70
CA LEU A 128 -21.71 22.33 62.31
C LEU A 128 -21.29 23.79 62.08
N ARG A 129 -20.28 24.28 62.80
CA ARG A 129 -19.90 25.71 62.76
C ARG A 129 -19.11 26.07 61.50
N ASN A 130 -18.29 25.14 61.02
CA ASN A 130 -17.40 25.31 59.87
C ASN A 130 -17.94 24.68 58.57
N THR A 131 -19.16 24.14 58.59
CA THR A 131 -19.80 23.56 57.40
C THR A 131 -19.98 24.62 56.31
N THR A 132 -19.33 24.41 55.17
CA THR A 132 -19.39 25.29 53.99
C THR A 132 -20.37 24.78 52.93
N MET A 133 -20.73 23.48 52.96
CA MET A 133 -21.69 22.87 52.04
C MET A 133 -22.73 22.01 52.78
N LEU A 134 -24.02 22.30 52.60
CA LEU A 134 -25.13 21.49 53.10
C LEU A 134 -26.01 21.02 51.93
N VAL A 135 -26.17 19.71 51.81
CA VAL A 135 -26.92 19.07 50.73
C VAL A 135 -28.00 18.15 51.29
N LEU A 136 -29.24 18.31 50.85
CA LEU A 136 -30.35 17.41 51.12
C LEU A 136 -30.85 16.84 49.78
N MET A 137 -31.06 15.53 49.70
CA MET A 137 -31.55 14.85 48.50
C MET A 137 -32.65 13.85 48.81
N LYS A 138 -33.66 13.76 47.94
CA LYS A 138 -34.76 12.78 48.01
C LYS A 138 -35.47 12.77 49.37
N ALA A 139 -35.66 13.92 49.99
CA ALA A 139 -36.42 13.95 51.24
C ALA A 139 -37.89 13.55 50.97
N ALA A 140 -38.65 13.31 52.03
CA ALA A 140 -40.10 13.14 51.89
C ALA A 140 -40.77 14.50 51.62
N ASP A 141 -41.93 14.52 50.97
CA ASP A 141 -42.73 15.75 50.72
C ASP A 141 -43.07 16.54 52.01
N GLN A 142 -42.96 15.89 53.17
CA GLN A 142 -43.20 16.47 54.50
C GLN A 142 -41.95 17.09 55.14
N THR A 143 -40.75 16.86 54.59
CA THR A 143 -39.50 17.40 55.15
C THR A 143 -39.41 18.88 54.86
N ARG A 144 -39.48 19.67 55.94
CA ARG A 144 -39.34 21.12 55.92
C ARG A 144 -37.94 21.53 56.35
N VAL A 145 -37.37 22.51 55.66
CA VAL A 145 -36.18 23.23 56.10
C VAL A 145 -36.60 24.68 56.36
N PRO A 146 -36.81 25.09 57.63
CA PRO A 146 -37.00 26.49 57.97
C PRO A 146 -35.68 27.27 57.89
N TYR A 147 -35.77 28.59 57.65
CA TYR A 147 -34.60 29.45 57.40
C TYR A 147 -33.64 29.57 58.59
N ASP A 148 -34.09 29.32 59.83
CA ASP A 148 -33.24 29.34 61.03
C ASP A 148 -32.09 28.31 60.95
N VAL A 149 -32.34 27.17 60.30
CA VAL A 149 -31.35 26.12 60.02
C VAL A 149 -30.16 26.66 59.23
N LEU A 150 -30.40 27.57 58.28
CA LEU A 150 -29.34 28.19 57.49
C LEU A 150 -28.56 29.20 58.36
N THR A 151 -29.25 30.05 59.12
CA THR A 151 -28.58 31.03 60.01
C THR A 151 -27.78 30.39 61.15
N ALA A 152 -28.05 29.14 61.51
CA ALA A 152 -27.26 28.37 62.46
C ALA A 152 -25.90 27.88 61.90
N LEU A 153 -25.66 28.02 60.58
CA LEU A 153 -24.49 27.54 59.86
C LEU A 153 -23.66 28.71 59.27
N PRO A 154 -23.01 29.57 60.08
CA PRO A 154 -22.45 30.86 59.64
C PRO A 154 -21.35 30.75 58.57
N ALA A 155 -20.75 29.58 58.37
CA ALA A 155 -19.76 29.32 57.31
C ALA A 155 -20.37 28.87 55.96
N LEU A 156 -21.68 28.63 55.88
CA LEU A 156 -22.36 27.99 54.75
C LEU A 156 -22.31 28.85 53.48
N ARG A 157 -21.74 28.27 52.41
CA ARG A 157 -21.59 28.91 51.08
C ARG A 157 -22.43 28.25 50.00
N ASP A 158 -22.56 26.93 50.04
CA ASP A 158 -23.27 26.13 49.05
C ASP A 158 -24.41 25.36 49.76
N PHE A 159 -25.66 25.76 49.49
CA PHE A 159 -26.84 25.09 50.00
C PHE A 159 -27.64 24.45 48.85
N ARG A 160 -27.97 23.16 49.00
CA ARG A 160 -28.73 22.41 47.99
C ARG A 160 -29.86 21.63 48.65
N LEU A 161 -31.07 21.92 48.21
CA LEU A 161 -32.29 21.21 48.56
C LEU A 161 -32.80 20.49 47.30
N ARG A 162 -32.99 19.18 47.39
CA ARG A 162 -33.56 18.37 46.30
C ARG A 162 -34.70 17.48 46.75
N GLY A 163 -35.93 17.89 46.48
CA GLY A 163 -37.15 17.19 46.87
C GLY A 163 -37.49 17.37 48.35
N ALA A 164 -37.53 18.62 48.84
CA ALA A 164 -38.00 18.98 50.17
C ALA A 164 -38.56 20.41 50.19
N LYS A 165 -39.49 20.75 51.09
CA LYS A 165 -40.01 22.13 51.13
C LYS A 165 -39.13 23.05 51.96
N LEU A 166 -38.38 23.95 51.31
CA LEU A 166 -37.82 25.12 52.00
C LEU A 166 -38.99 25.95 52.53
N GLN A 167 -39.10 26.10 53.85
CA GLN A 167 -40.06 27.01 54.45
C GLN A 167 -39.43 28.40 54.54
N LEU A 168 -39.48 29.11 53.40
CA LEU A 168 -39.27 30.54 53.34
C LEU A 168 -40.28 31.26 54.26
N PRO A 169 -39.93 32.43 54.81
CA PRO A 169 -40.90 33.29 55.47
C PRO A 169 -42.04 33.63 54.49
N THR A 170 -43.27 33.57 54.98
CA THR A 170 -44.48 33.95 54.25
C THR A 170 -45.33 34.78 55.20
N ASP A 171 -46.03 35.79 54.67
CA ASP A 171 -46.58 36.91 55.46
C ASP A 171 -47.89 36.57 56.20
N GLU A 172 -48.01 35.34 56.72
CA GLU A 172 -49.08 34.96 57.67
C GLU A 172 -48.94 35.66 59.03
N SER A 173 -47.80 36.31 59.31
CA SER A 173 -47.68 37.37 60.31
C SER A 173 -47.92 38.73 59.65
N SER A 174 -49.12 39.29 59.84
CA SER A 174 -49.56 40.59 59.27
C SER A 174 -48.85 41.83 59.84
N ASP A 175 -47.78 41.63 60.62
CA ASP A 175 -47.00 42.67 61.30
C ASP A 175 -45.61 42.80 60.66
N LEU A 176 -45.58 43.15 59.37
CA LEU A 176 -44.35 43.60 58.69
C LEU A 176 -43.98 45.01 59.17
N ASP A 177 -43.44 45.09 60.38
CA ASP A 177 -42.80 46.30 60.89
C ASP A 177 -41.51 46.58 60.10
N GLU A 178 -41.54 47.63 59.27
CA GLU A 178 -40.45 48.06 58.38
C GLU A 178 -39.13 48.33 59.12
N SER A 179 -39.15 48.46 60.45
CA SER A 179 -37.97 48.66 61.29
C SER A 179 -37.12 47.40 61.53
N SER A 180 -37.60 46.22 61.15
CA SER A 180 -36.98 44.93 61.50
C SER A 180 -35.85 44.49 60.54
N GLU A 181 -34.65 45.06 60.71
CA GLU A 181 -33.41 44.63 60.01
C GLU A 181 -32.96 43.20 60.38
N PHE A 182 -33.64 42.17 59.87
CA PHE A 182 -33.18 40.79 59.99
C PHE A 182 -31.93 40.57 59.12
N PRO A 183 -30.79 40.13 59.70
CA PRO A 183 -29.55 39.98 58.96
C PRO A 183 -29.64 38.82 57.94
N ALA A 184 -29.20 39.11 56.72
CA ALA A 184 -29.02 38.12 55.66
C ALA A 184 -27.88 37.14 56.00
N HIS A 185 -27.87 35.96 55.36
CA HIS A 185 -26.78 35.01 55.58
C HIS A 185 -25.42 35.61 55.16
N PRO A 186 -24.40 35.64 56.04
CA PRO A 186 -23.20 36.46 55.83
C PRO A 186 -22.24 35.92 54.76
N SER A 187 -22.44 34.68 54.31
CA SER A 187 -21.45 33.90 53.55
C SER A 187 -22.03 33.05 52.43
N LEU A 188 -23.34 33.10 52.17
CA LEU A 188 -24.02 32.21 51.21
C LEU A 188 -23.78 32.66 49.77
N GLN A 189 -23.27 31.75 48.93
CA GLN A 189 -22.84 32.04 47.55
C GLN A 189 -23.68 31.31 46.50
N PHE A 190 -24.11 30.09 46.78
CA PHE A 190 -24.88 29.24 45.88
C PHE A 190 -26.08 28.65 46.61
N VAL A 191 -27.27 28.82 46.04
CA VAL A 191 -28.53 28.24 46.53
C VAL A 191 -29.20 27.47 45.40
N GLU A 192 -29.42 26.18 45.60
CA GLU A 192 -30.16 25.32 44.70
C GLU A 192 -31.39 24.75 45.41
N LEU A 193 -32.57 25.01 44.86
CA LEU A 193 -33.86 24.49 45.31
C LEU A 193 -34.48 23.79 44.09
N SER A 194 -34.21 22.50 43.90
CA SER A 194 -34.54 21.77 42.67
C SER A 194 -35.32 20.48 42.92
N SER A 195 -36.15 20.06 41.96
CA SER A 195 -37.11 18.96 42.14
C SER A 195 -38.10 19.17 43.32
N ASP A 196 -38.30 20.41 43.77
CA ASP A 196 -39.23 20.75 44.85
C ASP A 196 -40.63 21.05 44.29
N LEU A 197 -41.64 21.08 45.16
CA LEU A 197 -43.05 21.33 44.79
C LEU A 197 -43.38 22.84 44.73
N ILE A 198 -42.47 23.67 44.22
CA ILE A 198 -42.68 25.11 44.06
C ILE A 198 -43.52 25.35 42.80
N GLU A 199 -44.81 25.66 42.95
CA GLU A 199 -45.75 25.89 41.85
C GLU A 199 -45.76 27.38 41.39
N GLU A 200 -45.29 28.27 42.26
CA GLU A 200 -45.17 29.72 42.08
C GLU A 200 -44.09 30.27 43.02
N VAL A 201 -43.48 31.42 42.67
CA VAL A 201 -42.54 32.15 43.55
C VAL A 201 -43.28 33.35 44.16
N PRO A 202 -43.61 33.33 45.48
CA PRO A 202 -44.35 34.43 46.10
C PRO A 202 -43.59 35.76 46.05
N PRO A 203 -44.29 36.91 46.15
CA PRO A 203 -43.68 38.22 46.30
C PRO A 203 -42.64 38.22 47.44
N ALA A 204 -41.48 38.85 47.22
CA ALA A 204 -40.42 39.02 48.22
C ALA A 204 -39.89 37.73 48.91
N ALA A 205 -40.23 36.53 48.42
CA ALA A 205 -39.92 35.25 49.08
C ALA A 205 -38.43 35.01 49.37
N PHE A 206 -37.55 35.60 48.56
CA PHE A 206 -36.09 35.48 48.69
C PHE A 206 -35.41 36.64 49.44
N THR A 207 -36.15 37.57 50.06
CA THR A 207 -35.57 38.78 50.71
C THR A 207 -34.44 38.48 51.71
N ARG A 208 -34.52 37.36 52.45
CA ARG A 208 -33.46 36.95 53.40
C ARG A 208 -32.19 36.41 52.72
N LEU A 209 -32.26 36.07 51.43
CA LEU A 209 -31.16 35.60 50.58
C LEU A 209 -30.47 36.73 49.79
N ARG A 210 -30.72 38.02 50.11
CA ARG A 210 -30.20 39.22 49.38
C ARG A 210 -28.69 39.25 49.06
N GLY A 211 -27.87 38.45 49.73
CA GLY A 211 -26.43 38.30 49.48
C GLY A 211 -26.04 37.26 48.43
N VAL A 212 -26.98 36.42 47.95
CA VAL A 212 -26.68 35.25 47.10
C VAL A 212 -26.53 35.65 45.62
N PRO A 213 -25.36 35.39 44.99
CA PRO A 213 -25.14 35.63 43.56
C PRO A 213 -25.64 34.51 42.63
N GLN A 214 -25.82 33.27 43.09
CA GLN A 214 -26.29 32.17 42.23
C GLN A 214 -27.53 31.48 42.83
N LEU A 215 -28.67 31.57 42.13
CA LEU A 215 -29.94 30.95 42.53
C LEU A 215 -30.44 29.98 41.45
N HIS A 216 -30.54 28.70 41.79
CA HIS A 216 -30.97 27.62 40.91
C HIS A 216 -32.33 27.08 41.35
N LEU A 217 -33.37 27.29 40.53
CA LEU A 217 -34.77 26.90 40.78
C LEU A 217 -35.26 25.86 39.76
N TRP A 218 -34.36 25.07 39.18
CA TRP A 218 -34.68 24.14 38.10
C TRP A 218 -35.46 22.89 38.57
N ASP A 219 -36.21 22.24 37.67
CA ASP A 219 -37.01 21.02 37.94
C ASP A 219 -38.18 21.21 38.94
N ASN A 220 -38.62 22.46 39.15
CA ASN A 220 -39.80 22.79 39.94
C ASN A 220 -41.10 22.80 39.09
N ARG A 221 -42.21 23.26 39.68
CA ARG A 221 -43.53 23.37 39.05
C ARG A 221 -43.91 24.82 38.68
N ILE A 222 -42.96 25.76 38.69
CA ILE A 222 -43.23 27.19 38.53
C ILE A 222 -43.87 27.48 37.18
N SER A 223 -45.07 28.06 37.18
CA SER A 223 -45.86 28.29 35.96
C SER A 223 -45.75 29.71 35.36
N GLY A 224 -45.29 30.68 36.16
CA GLY A 224 -45.09 32.08 35.83
C GLY A 224 -44.13 32.75 36.83
N ILE A 225 -43.62 33.95 36.52
CA ILE A 225 -42.84 34.77 37.46
C ILE A 225 -43.37 36.20 37.44
N HIS A 226 -43.83 36.68 38.61
CA HIS A 226 -44.32 38.03 38.82
C HIS A 226 -43.17 39.04 38.99
N ASN A 227 -43.46 40.34 38.92
CA ASN A 227 -42.46 41.40 38.98
C ASN A 227 -41.88 41.69 40.39
N ASP A 228 -42.48 41.08 41.41
CA ASP A 228 -42.14 41.16 42.83
C ASP A 228 -41.47 39.88 43.38
N SER A 229 -41.50 38.77 42.63
CA SER A 229 -40.90 37.47 42.99
C SER A 229 -39.40 37.51 43.34
N PHE A 230 -38.66 38.51 42.83
CA PHE A 230 -37.22 38.69 43.08
C PHE A 230 -36.87 39.95 43.90
N ILE A 231 -37.82 40.54 44.64
CA ILE A 231 -37.52 41.62 45.59
C ILE A 231 -36.43 41.18 46.58
N GLY A 232 -35.47 42.08 46.82
CA GLY A 232 -34.30 41.84 47.67
C GLY A 232 -33.11 41.15 46.99
N MET A 233 -33.24 40.58 45.79
CA MET A 233 -32.17 39.80 45.13
C MET A 233 -31.11 40.66 44.40
N GLU A 234 -30.71 41.79 45.00
CA GLU A 234 -29.78 42.77 44.42
C GLU A 234 -28.37 42.22 44.11
N SER A 235 -27.99 41.11 44.74
CA SER A 235 -26.69 40.45 44.53
C SER A 235 -26.70 39.39 43.44
N LEU A 236 -27.87 39.04 42.89
CA LEU A 236 -28.02 37.92 41.97
C LEU A 236 -27.31 38.17 40.64
N GLU A 237 -26.43 37.25 40.27
CA GLU A 237 -25.65 37.23 39.03
C GLU A 237 -26.05 36.07 38.09
N GLU A 238 -26.56 34.96 38.62
CA GLU A 238 -26.97 33.78 37.84
C GLU A 238 -28.31 33.23 38.32
N LEU A 239 -29.23 33.01 37.38
CA LEU A 239 -30.55 32.42 37.61
C LEU A 239 -30.81 31.27 36.64
N ASP A 240 -31.09 30.08 37.18
CA ASP A 240 -31.60 28.94 36.41
C ASP A 240 -33.06 28.63 36.77
N LEU A 241 -33.94 28.69 35.77
CA LEU A 241 -35.37 28.38 35.84
C LEU A 241 -35.74 27.14 35.01
N SER A 242 -34.75 26.35 34.57
CA SER A 242 -34.94 25.22 33.66
C SER A 242 -35.91 24.14 34.15
N ARG A 243 -36.52 23.41 33.23
CA ARG A 243 -37.48 22.31 33.43
C ARG A 243 -38.79 22.66 34.16
N ASN A 244 -38.97 23.93 34.51
CA ASN A 244 -40.25 24.42 35.02
C ASN A 244 -41.32 24.46 33.90
N PRO A 245 -42.61 24.23 34.21
CA PRO A 245 -43.73 24.45 33.29
C PRO A 245 -44.02 25.94 33.01
N LEU A 246 -43.02 26.80 33.16
CA LEU A 246 -43.04 28.25 33.03
C LEU A 246 -43.57 28.69 31.67
N LYS A 247 -44.68 29.43 31.65
CA LYS A 247 -45.37 29.88 30.44
C LYS A 247 -45.09 31.33 30.04
N TRP A 248 -44.89 32.20 31.01
CA TRP A 248 -44.81 33.66 30.83
C TRP A 248 -43.88 34.30 31.87
N LEU A 249 -43.41 35.51 31.57
CA LEU A 249 -42.60 36.36 32.46
C LEU A 249 -43.22 37.76 32.49
N SER A 250 -43.40 38.36 33.67
CA SER A 250 -43.87 39.75 33.77
C SER A 250 -42.85 40.73 33.16
N PRO A 251 -43.29 41.78 32.46
CA PRO A 251 -42.46 42.95 32.20
C PRO A 251 -41.89 43.50 33.51
N GLY A 252 -40.60 43.84 33.52
CA GLY A 252 -39.90 44.31 34.71
C GLY A 252 -39.49 43.22 35.72
N VAL A 253 -39.68 41.93 35.44
CA VAL A 253 -39.36 40.83 36.39
C VAL A 253 -37.93 40.87 36.98
N PHE A 254 -36.95 41.35 36.21
CA PHE A 254 -35.56 41.45 36.64
C PHE A 254 -35.14 42.86 37.13
N SER A 255 -36.10 43.77 37.39
CA SER A 255 -35.81 45.13 37.88
C SER A 255 -35.09 45.14 39.23
N HIS A 256 -35.38 44.16 40.09
CA HIS A 256 -34.76 44.00 41.42
C HIS A 256 -33.44 43.19 41.39
N THR A 257 -33.01 42.73 40.22
CA THR A 257 -31.78 41.93 40.01
C THR A 257 -30.80 42.63 39.04
N PRO A 258 -30.33 43.86 39.33
CA PRO A 258 -29.56 44.68 38.38
C PRO A 258 -28.17 44.11 38.04
N LYS A 259 -27.68 43.14 38.82
CA LYS A 259 -26.39 42.45 38.58
C LYS A 259 -26.51 41.16 37.77
N LEU A 260 -27.72 40.77 37.32
CA LEU A 260 -27.95 39.49 36.64
C LEU A 260 -27.15 39.40 35.33
N LYS A 261 -26.23 38.43 35.26
CA LYS A 261 -25.31 38.15 34.15
C LYS A 261 -25.76 36.96 33.32
N VAL A 262 -26.36 35.95 33.94
CA VAL A 262 -26.70 34.67 33.29
C VAL A 262 -28.14 34.29 33.60
N LEU A 263 -28.92 34.04 32.54
CA LEU A 263 -30.31 33.58 32.63
C LEU A 263 -30.51 32.30 31.81
N THR A 264 -30.88 31.21 32.49
CA THR A 264 -31.05 29.88 31.90
C THR A 264 -32.52 29.42 31.93
N LEU A 265 -33.04 29.09 30.74
CA LEU A 265 -34.43 28.76 30.45
C LEU A 265 -34.49 27.52 29.54
N VAL A 266 -33.97 26.38 30.02
CA VAL A 266 -33.93 25.11 29.28
C VAL A 266 -35.16 24.25 29.61
N ALA A 267 -35.83 23.67 28.61
CA ALA A 267 -37.02 22.83 28.76
C ALA A 267 -38.19 23.49 29.51
N THR A 268 -38.42 24.79 29.24
CA THR A 268 -39.58 25.54 29.75
C THR A 268 -40.77 25.47 28.78
N LYS A 269 -41.94 25.96 29.19
CA LYS A 269 -43.15 26.04 28.35
C LYS A 269 -43.40 27.46 27.82
N LEU A 270 -42.36 28.28 27.75
CA LEU A 270 -42.45 29.73 27.55
C LEU A 270 -43.11 30.05 26.20
N GLU A 271 -44.25 30.73 26.25
CA GLU A 271 -45.07 31.08 25.08
C GLU A 271 -44.56 32.39 24.47
N GLU A 272 -44.20 33.38 25.29
CA GLU A 272 -43.62 34.68 24.87
C GLU A 272 -42.51 35.15 25.82
N ILE A 273 -41.49 35.86 25.29
CA ILE A 273 -40.71 36.85 26.07
C ILE A 273 -41.19 38.25 25.67
N PRO A 274 -41.97 38.96 26.52
CA PRO A 274 -42.53 40.25 26.17
C PRO A 274 -41.50 41.38 26.30
N THR A 275 -41.72 42.47 25.56
CA THR A 275 -40.92 43.69 25.67
C THR A 275 -40.89 44.19 27.10
N GLY A 276 -39.70 44.49 27.64
CA GLY A 276 -39.51 44.94 29.02
C GLY A 276 -39.32 43.84 30.06
N ALA A 277 -39.44 42.54 29.72
CA ALA A 277 -39.13 41.47 30.68
C ALA A 277 -37.61 41.35 30.95
N ILE A 278 -36.79 41.49 29.91
CA ILE A 278 -35.32 41.31 29.96
C ILE A 278 -34.57 42.58 29.47
N THR A 279 -35.26 43.48 28.76
CA THR A 279 -34.72 44.73 28.18
C THR A 279 -33.94 45.58 29.21
N GLY A 280 -32.78 46.12 28.81
CA GLY A 280 -32.06 47.14 29.60
C GLY A 280 -31.15 46.62 30.75
N LEU A 281 -31.04 45.31 30.97
CA LEU A 281 -30.19 44.73 32.02
C LEU A 281 -28.69 44.95 31.73
N GLN A 282 -28.09 45.91 32.42
CA GLN A 282 -26.73 46.40 32.16
C GLN A 282 -25.63 45.36 32.39
N ALA A 283 -25.84 44.39 33.29
CA ALA A 283 -24.88 43.35 33.63
C ALA A 283 -25.04 42.05 32.81
N MET A 284 -26.11 41.91 32.02
CA MET A 284 -26.46 40.66 31.33
C MET A 284 -25.38 40.26 30.32
N GLU A 285 -24.83 39.05 30.43
CA GLU A 285 -23.75 38.52 29.59
C GLU A 285 -24.17 37.32 28.73
N GLU A 286 -24.94 36.37 29.29
CA GLU A 286 -25.46 35.20 28.57
C GLU A 286 -26.95 34.92 28.84
N ILE A 287 -27.72 34.74 27.77
CA ILE A 287 -29.11 34.28 27.81
C ILE A 287 -29.21 32.95 27.06
N MET A 288 -29.70 31.90 27.75
CA MET A 288 -29.85 30.57 27.18
C MET A 288 -31.29 30.08 27.26
N ILE A 289 -31.98 30.02 26.11
CA ILE A 289 -33.34 29.50 25.98
C ILE A 289 -33.26 28.24 25.11
N LYS A 290 -33.69 27.08 25.60
CA LYS A 290 -33.59 25.82 24.83
C LYS A 290 -34.78 24.89 25.06
N PHE A 291 -35.16 24.09 24.06
CA PHE A 291 -36.27 23.13 24.13
C PHE A 291 -37.57 23.76 24.65
N GLY A 292 -37.89 24.97 24.19
CA GLY A 292 -39.05 25.74 24.64
C GLY A 292 -40.39 25.23 24.12
N SER A 293 -41.38 26.12 24.08
CA SER A 293 -42.71 25.79 23.55
C SER A 293 -42.70 25.48 22.05
N ASN A 294 -43.84 24.99 21.52
CA ASN A 294 -43.96 24.67 20.10
C ASN A 294 -44.23 25.88 19.20
N GLN A 295 -44.44 27.08 19.76
CA GLN A 295 -44.75 28.34 19.07
C GLN A 295 -44.30 29.54 19.91
N MET A 296 -42.98 29.71 20.10
CA MET A 296 -42.47 30.80 20.93
C MET A 296 -42.48 32.15 20.19
N THR A 297 -42.93 33.22 20.84
CA THR A 297 -42.86 34.61 20.36
C THR A 297 -41.86 35.45 21.16
N PHE A 298 -41.48 36.59 20.59
CA PHE A 298 -40.71 37.64 21.24
C PHE A 298 -41.38 38.98 20.94
N GLY A 299 -41.47 39.87 21.93
CA GLY A 299 -41.82 41.27 21.71
C GLY A 299 -40.73 42.02 20.93
N ASP A 300 -41.11 43.06 20.18
CA ASP A 300 -40.23 43.76 19.23
C ASP A 300 -38.86 44.20 19.78
N ARG A 301 -38.77 44.50 21.08
CA ARG A 301 -37.54 44.92 21.78
C ARG A 301 -37.26 44.10 23.05
N ALA A 302 -37.69 42.84 23.06
CA ALA A 302 -37.56 41.94 24.21
C ALA A 302 -36.11 41.75 24.72
N LEU A 303 -35.12 41.80 23.83
CA LEU A 303 -33.69 41.62 24.11
C LEU A 303 -32.85 42.84 23.72
N ALA A 304 -33.49 44.02 23.63
CA ALA A 304 -32.85 45.28 23.26
C ALA A 304 -32.07 45.93 24.41
N ASP A 305 -31.12 46.78 24.05
CA ASP A 305 -30.36 47.65 24.96
C ASP A 305 -29.61 46.88 26.08
N LEU A 306 -28.93 45.80 25.70
CA LEU A 306 -28.13 44.92 26.58
C LEU A 306 -26.61 45.09 26.32
N PRO A 307 -25.97 46.13 26.89
CA PRO A 307 -24.62 46.57 26.48
C PRO A 307 -23.48 45.62 26.86
N SER A 308 -23.73 44.67 27.76
CA SER A 308 -22.80 43.63 28.21
C SER A 308 -23.06 42.25 27.59
N LEU A 309 -24.13 42.08 26.80
CA LEU A 309 -24.55 40.77 26.30
C LEU A 309 -23.52 40.24 25.29
N LYS A 310 -22.89 39.12 25.63
CA LYS A 310 -21.86 38.45 24.81
C LYS A 310 -22.45 37.28 24.04
N LYS A 311 -23.42 36.56 24.62
CA LYS A 311 -23.94 35.31 24.07
C LYS A 311 -25.45 35.16 24.21
N LEU A 312 -26.11 34.79 23.11
CA LEU A 312 -27.54 34.48 23.05
C LEU A 312 -27.73 33.12 22.39
N THR A 313 -28.42 32.21 23.07
CA THR A 313 -28.78 30.89 22.53
C THR A 313 -30.29 30.68 22.55
N ILE A 314 -30.86 30.29 21.40
CA ILE A 314 -32.26 29.91 21.18
C ILE A 314 -32.25 28.57 20.42
N ASP A 315 -32.34 27.44 21.12
CA ASP A 315 -32.28 26.10 20.50
C ASP A 315 -33.62 25.35 20.61
N ARG A 316 -34.18 24.90 19.48
CA ARG A 316 -35.42 24.09 19.41
C ARG A 316 -36.64 24.73 20.07
N CYS A 317 -36.83 26.04 19.89
CA CYS A 317 -37.93 26.81 20.49
C CYS A 317 -39.08 27.14 19.51
N LYS A 318 -39.06 26.58 18.28
CA LYS A 318 -40.07 26.79 17.20
C LYS A 318 -40.63 28.21 17.18
N THR A 319 -39.77 29.16 16.84
CA THR A 319 -40.07 30.58 16.95
C THR A 319 -40.99 31.04 15.82
N SER A 320 -41.93 31.93 16.14
CA SER A 320 -42.51 32.86 15.15
C SER A 320 -41.37 33.66 14.45
N PRO A 321 -41.58 34.29 13.28
CA PRO A 321 -40.55 35.11 12.65
C PRO A 321 -39.97 36.13 13.64
N LEU A 322 -38.65 36.16 13.77
CA LEU A 322 -37.97 37.00 14.75
C LEU A 322 -38.27 38.49 14.47
N PRO A 323 -38.59 39.32 15.47
CA PRO A 323 -38.77 40.75 15.26
C PRO A 323 -37.47 41.42 14.77
N SER A 324 -37.56 42.33 13.81
CA SER A 324 -36.39 43.02 13.25
C SER A 324 -35.63 43.88 14.27
N ALA A 325 -36.30 44.34 15.33
CA ALA A 325 -35.71 45.17 16.38
C ALA A 325 -35.30 44.37 17.65
N LEU A 326 -35.38 43.03 17.63
CA LEU A 326 -35.21 42.17 18.81
C LEU A 326 -33.91 42.42 19.58
N LEU A 327 -32.82 42.68 18.85
CA LEU A 327 -31.45 42.91 19.36
C LEU A 327 -30.97 44.36 19.14
N HIS A 328 -31.90 45.30 18.93
CA HIS A 328 -31.58 46.68 18.62
C HIS A 328 -31.06 47.45 19.86
N GLY A 329 -30.27 48.50 19.62
CA GLY A 329 -29.66 49.34 20.68
C GLY A 329 -28.17 49.08 20.83
N ASP A 330 -27.61 49.43 22.00
CA ASP A 330 -26.23 49.06 22.33
C ASP A 330 -26.18 47.60 22.79
N VAL A 331 -25.94 46.69 21.85
CA VAL A 331 -25.83 45.24 22.08
C VAL A 331 -24.51 44.75 21.51
N LYS A 332 -23.60 44.29 22.38
CA LYS A 332 -22.20 43.94 22.02
C LYS A 332 -21.97 42.45 21.80
N LEU A 333 -22.98 41.80 21.22
CA LEU A 333 -23.05 40.34 21.04
C LEU A 333 -21.84 39.80 20.27
N GLN A 334 -21.30 38.68 20.74
CA GLN A 334 -20.14 37.97 20.17
C GLN A 334 -20.55 36.61 19.60
N GLU A 335 -21.54 35.95 20.20
CA GLU A 335 -22.08 34.66 19.77
C GLU A 335 -23.61 34.68 19.73
N LEU A 336 -24.17 34.37 18.56
CA LEU A 336 -25.61 34.20 18.34
C LEU A 336 -25.88 32.80 17.78
N VAL A 337 -26.60 31.99 18.56
CA VAL A 337 -26.97 30.62 18.20
C VAL A 337 -28.49 30.53 18.19
N VAL A 338 -29.11 30.44 17.00
CA VAL A 338 -30.55 30.25 16.84
C VAL A 338 -30.78 28.99 16.03
N THR A 339 -30.84 27.83 16.70
CA THR A 339 -30.80 26.51 16.06
C THR A 339 -32.12 25.76 16.22
N GLY A 340 -32.44 24.88 15.26
CA GLY A 340 -33.60 23.97 15.36
C GLY A 340 -34.97 24.65 15.51
N SER A 341 -35.05 25.97 15.28
CA SER A 341 -36.16 26.82 15.72
C SER A 341 -37.12 27.23 14.60
N GLY A 342 -36.92 26.72 13.38
CA GLY A 342 -37.88 26.85 12.27
C GLY A 342 -37.89 28.22 11.58
N VAL A 343 -36.88 29.07 11.81
CA VAL A 343 -36.73 30.38 11.18
C VAL A 343 -36.76 30.24 9.65
N GLN A 344 -37.72 30.90 8.97
CA GLN A 344 -37.95 30.74 7.52
C GLN A 344 -37.17 31.75 6.66
N GLY A 345 -36.70 32.83 7.28
CA GLY A 345 -35.95 33.92 6.67
C GLY A 345 -35.48 34.89 7.75
N ILE A 346 -34.51 35.73 7.42
CA ILE A 346 -33.92 36.72 8.33
C ILE A 346 -34.56 38.08 8.03
N PRO A 347 -35.11 38.82 9.01
CA PRO A 347 -35.68 40.14 8.76
C PRO A 347 -34.62 41.13 8.27
N LYS A 348 -35.00 42.04 7.36
CA LYS A 348 -34.09 43.11 6.93
C LYS A 348 -33.70 43.98 8.12
N GLY A 349 -32.39 44.23 8.28
CA GLY A 349 -31.82 45.00 9.38
C GLY A 349 -31.69 44.26 10.72
N PHE A 350 -32.06 42.97 10.81
CA PHE A 350 -31.99 42.19 12.07
C PHE A 350 -30.58 42.11 12.69
N PHE A 351 -29.54 42.27 11.87
CA PHE A 351 -28.13 42.26 12.30
C PHE A 351 -27.51 43.66 12.41
N ASP A 352 -28.27 44.74 12.21
CA ASP A 352 -27.75 46.10 12.28
C ASP A 352 -27.24 46.42 13.69
N GLY A 353 -26.07 47.07 13.76
CA GLY A 353 -25.38 47.36 15.02
C GLY A 353 -24.53 46.22 15.59
N LEU A 354 -24.75 44.95 15.21
CA LEU A 354 -24.03 43.78 15.74
C LEU A 354 -22.60 43.60 15.17
N VAL A 355 -21.85 44.69 15.11
CA VAL A 355 -20.50 44.77 14.51
C VAL A 355 -19.44 43.92 15.23
N ASN A 356 -19.73 43.50 16.46
CA ASN A 356 -18.85 42.68 17.33
C ASN A 356 -19.08 41.17 17.20
N LEU A 357 -20.10 40.73 16.45
CA LEU A 357 -20.47 39.33 16.36
C LEU A 357 -19.38 38.52 15.68
N GLN A 358 -18.91 37.46 16.34
CA GLN A 358 -17.83 36.57 15.88
C GLN A 358 -18.36 35.21 15.43
N VAL A 359 -19.46 34.75 16.01
CA VAL A 359 -20.12 33.46 15.72
C VAL A 359 -21.59 33.71 15.44
N LEU A 360 -22.06 33.22 14.29
CA LEU A 360 -23.47 33.15 13.93
C LEU A 360 -23.81 31.72 13.51
N ASP A 361 -24.65 31.06 14.29
CA ASP A 361 -25.16 29.72 14.00
C ASP A 361 -26.68 29.75 13.83
N LEU A 362 -27.15 29.41 12.62
CA LEU A 362 -28.55 29.32 12.23
C LEU A 362 -28.91 27.91 11.74
N LYS A 363 -28.22 26.88 12.25
CA LYS A 363 -28.37 25.47 11.83
C LYS A 363 -29.76 24.88 12.12
N ASP A 364 -30.19 23.96 11.26
CA ASP A 364 -31.45 23.18 11.36
C ASP A 364 -32.72 24.07 11.37
N ASN A 365 -32.72 25.17 10.62
CA ASN A 365 -33.88 26.05 10.44
C ASN A 365 -34.57 25.79 9.08
N ALA A 366 -35.37 26.75 8.59
CA ALA A 366 -36.14 26.65 7.36
C ALA A 366 -35.78 27.76 6.35
N ILE A 367 -34.62 28.42 6.51
CA ILE A 367 -34.20 29.57 5.72
C ILE A 367 -34.09 29.18 4.26
N ARG A 368 -34.85 29.86 3.38
CA ARG A 368 -34.88 29.58 1.93
C ARG A 368 -34.15 30.62 1.07
N VAL A 369 -34.20 31.88 1.49
CA VAL A 369 -33.66 33.03 0.77
C VAL A 369 -32.76 33.82 1.72
N LEU A 370 -31.67 34.36 1.18
CA LEU A 370 -30.78 35.32 1.82
C LEU A 370 -30.75 36.57 0.96
N ASP A 371 -30.88 37.75 1.57
CA ASP A 371 -30.64 39.02 0.88
C ASP A 371 -29.13 39.28 0.75
N SER A 372 -28.69 39.93 -0.32
CA SER A 372 -27.26 40.13 -0.62
C SER A 372 -26.52 41.02 0.38
N ASP A 373 -27.23 41.86 1.14
CA ASP A 373 -26.65 42.71 2.19
C ASP A 373 -26.86 42.19 3.62
N VAL A 374 -27.50 41.02 3.82
CA VAL A 374 -27.95 40.56 5.15
C VAL A 374 -26.81 40.45 6.18
N PHE A 375 -25.64 39.95 5.80
CA PHE A 375 -24.50 39.80 6.72
C PHE A 375 -23.56 41.02 6.74
N ARG A 376 -23.79 42.04 5.91
CA ARG A 376 -22.92 43.22 5.73
C ARG A 376 -22.60 44.01 7.02
N PRO A 377 -23.46 44.05 8.08
CA PRO A 377 -23.11 44.66 9.36
C PRO A 377 -22.02 43.90 10.15
N LEU A 378 -21.89 42.57 9.95
CA LEU A 378 -21.19 41.63 10.84
C LEU A 378 -19.66 41.64 10.64
N ARG A 379 -19.02 42.81 10.73
CA ARG A 379 -17.60 43.02 10.38
C ARG A 379 -16.59 42.23 11.25
N ALA A 380 -17.00 41.72 12.41
CA ALA A 380 -16.18 40.87 13.26
C ALA A 380 -16.33 39.35 13.01
N LEU A 381 -17.23 38.93 12.12
CA LEU A 381 -17.67 37.54 11.99
C LEU A 381 -16.52 36.62 11.55
N GLN A 382 -16.34 35.51 12.28
CA GLN A 382 -15.30 34.50 12.06
C GLN A 382 -15.88 33.14 11.69
N ARG A 383 -17.06 32.79 12.23
CA ARG A 383 -17.77 31.54 11.95
C ARG A 383 -19.22 31.80 11.57
N LEU A 384 -19.64 31.25 10.44
CA LEU A 384 -21.02 31.27 9.96
C LEU A 384 -21.48 29.83 9.67
N ASN A 385 -22.57 29.40 10.30
CA ASN A 385 -23.17 28.08 10.11
C ASN A 385 -24.64 28.22 9.67
N LEU A 386 -24.94 27.75 8.46
CA LEU A 386 -26.28 27.73 7.85
C LEU A 386 -26.72 26.28 7.52
N ASN A 387 -26.10 25.27 8.13
CA ASN A 387 -26.34 23.86 7.81
C ASN A 387 -27.80 23.44 8.06
N GLY A 388 -28.31 22.49 7.26
CA GLY A 388 -29.65 21.94 7.47
C GLY A 388 -30.80 22.93 7.20
N ASN A 389 -30.60 23.89 6.29
CA ASN A 389 -31.61 24.86 5.88
C ASN A 389 -32.21 24.50 4.50
N ARG A 390 -32.81 25.46 3.80
CA ARG A 390 -33.51 25.27 2.52
C ARG A 390 -33.00 26.24 1.44
N ILE A 391 -31.77 26.73 1.57
CA ILE A 391 -31.18 27.75 0.70
C ILE A 391 -31.00 27.15 -0.70
N GLU A 392 -31.52 27.82 -1.72
CA GLU A 392 -31.44 27.36 -3.12
C GLU A 392 -30.33 28.04 -3.94
N VAL A 393 -29.93 29.26 -3.57
CA VAL A 393 -28.93 30.09 -4.26
C VAL A 393 -28.15 30.94 -3.25
N LEU A 394 -26.84 31.12 -3.45
CA LEU A 394 -26.08 32.20 -2.79
C LEU A 394 -26.02 33.43 -3.72
N PRO A 395 -26.60 34.59 -3.35
CA PRO A 395 -26.65 35.77 -4.20
C PRO A 395 -25.29 36.48 -4.33
N ALA A 396 -25.22 37.37 -5.31
CA ALA A 396 -24.08 38.25 -5.54
C ALA A 396 -23.70 39.03 -4.26
N GLN A 397 -22.39 39.17 -4.02
CA GLN A 397 -21.79 39.92 -2.91
C GLN A 397 -22.24 39.57 -1.48
N LEU A 398 -22.87 38.41 -1.24
CA LEU A 398 -23.40 37.99 0.07
C LEU A 398 -22.42 38.18 1.26
N PHE A 399 -21.12 37.96 1.04
CA PHE A 399 -20.09 38.06 2.07
C PHE A 399 -19.29 39.39 2.02
N ALA A 400 -19.80 40.43 1.35
CA ALA A 400 -19.15 41.72 1.21
C ALA A 400 -18.83 42.38 2.56
N GLY A 401 -17.54 42.57 2.83
CA GLY A 401 -17.03 43.18 4.05
C GLY A 401 -16.67 42.20 5.17
N LEU A 402 -16.97 40.90 5.04
CA LEU A 402 -16.67 39.85 6.03
C LEU A 402 -15.19 39.42 6.04
N ARG A 403 -14.27 40.40 6.10
CA ARG A 403 -12.82 40.18 6.03
C ARG A 403 -12.22 39.37 7.18
N ARG A 404 -13.00 39.05 8.23
CA ARG A 404 -12.57 38.22 9.36
C ARG A 404 -13.14 36.80 9.32
N LEU A 405 -13.95 36.45 8.31
CA LEU A 405 -14.58 35.15 8.20
C LEU A 405 -13.52 34.07 7.92
N ILE A 406 -13.47 33.05 8.77
CA ILE A 406 -12.49 31.95 8.73
C ILE A 406 -13.19 30.64 8.35
N SER A 407 -14.43 30.43 8.80
CA SER A 407 -15.22 29.24 8.52
C SER A 407 -16.64 29.60 8.08
N PHE A 408 -17.08 29.01 6.96
CA PHE A 408 -18.45 29.05 6.48
C PHE A 408 -18.90 27.62 6.16
N SER A 409 -20.11 27.28 6.62
CA SER A 409 -20.77 26.01 6.34
C SER A 409 -22.24 26.25 5.97
N ALA A 410 -22.69 25.62 4.88
CA ALA A 410 -24.09 25.58 4.45
C ALA A 410 -24.44 24.19 3.88
N ASP A 411 -23.98 23.15 4.59
CA ASP A 411 -24.23 21.75 4.26
C ASP A 411 -25.73 21.40 4.39
N ALA A 412 -26.16 20.32 3.74
CA ALA A 412 -27.53 19.80 3.82
C ALA A 412 -28.61 20.88 3.50
N ASN A 413 -28.39 21.61 2.41
CA ASN A 413 -29.29 22.65 1.89
C ASN A 413 -29.89 22.20 0.54
N GLN A 414 -30.40 23.11 -0.28
CA GLN A 414 -30.98 22.81 -1.61
C GLN A 414 -30.26 23.56 -2.74
N MET A 415 -29.01 23.95 -2.49
CA MET A 415 -28.27 24.93 -3.27
C MET A 415 -27.92 24.39 -4.66
N ARG A 416 -28.32 25.12 -5.71
CA ARG A 416 -28.10 24.73 -7.12
C ARG A 416 -27.04 25.59 -7.80
N SER A 417 -26.99 26.87 -7.43
CA SER A 417 -26.06 27.86 -7.98
C SER A 417 -25.54 28.83 -6.92
N ILE A 418 -24.43 29.46 -7.25
CA ILE A 418 -23.70 30.45 -6.46
C ILE A 418 -23.29 31.55 -7.44
N ALA A 419 -23.52 32.82 -7.10
CA ALA A 419 -23.05 33.93 -7.93
C ALA A 419 -21.52 34.04 -7.87
N ASP A 420 -20.87 34.31 -9.01
CA ASP A 420 -19.40 34.28 -9.13
C ASP A 420 -18.67 35.27 -8.21
N ASP A 421 -19.32 36.38 -7.82
CA ASP A 421 -18.77 37.38 -6.90
C ASP A 421 -19.17 37.21 -5.42
N ALA A 422 -19.99 36.21 -5.08
CA ALA A 422 -20.56 36.02 -3.73
C ALA A 422 -19.49 35.98 -2.63
N PHE A 423 -18.33 35.42 -2.94
CA PHE A 423 -17.21 35.20 -2.01
C PHE A 423 -16.14 36.30 -1.99
N GLN A 424 -16.19 37.32 -2.85
CA GLN A 424 -15.12 38.32 -2.98
C GLN A 424 -14.80 39.08 -1.67
N GLY A 425 -15.76 39.21 -0.75
CA GLY A 425 -15.55 39.87 0.54
C GLY A 425 -14.84 39.01 1.61
N ALA A 426 -14.80 37.69 1.43
CA ALA A 426 -14.39 36.71 2.44
C ALA A 426 -12.94 36.21 2.29
N VAL A 427 -12.02 37.09 1.88
CA VAL A 427 -10.63 36.77 1.47
C VAL A 427 -9.76 36.02 2.50
N ASN A 428 -10.18 35.89 3.76
CA ASN A 428 -9.49 35.14 4.82
C ASN A 428 -10.15 33.80 5.17
N LEU A 429 -11.14 33.35 4.38
CA LEU A 429 -11.83 32.08 4.60
C LEU A 429 -10.85 30.90 4.45
N GLN A 430 -10.80 30.04 5.47
CA GLN A 430 -9.94 28.84 5.53
C GLN A 430 -10.74 27.54 5.41
N THR A 431 -12.02 27.55 5.80
CA THR A 431 -12.90 26.37 5.73
C THR A 431 -14.21 26.75 5.05
N LEU A 432 -14.51 26.06 3.94
CA LEU A 432 -15.75 26.15 3.21
C LEU A 432 -16.37 24.76 3.09
N SER A 433 -17.59 24.58 3.59
CA SER A 433 -18.35 23.34 3.44
C SER A 433 -19.73 23.63 2.85
N LEU A 434 -20.01 23.00 1.71
CA LEU A 434 -21.27 23.09 0.96
C LEU A 434 -21.76 21.69 0.59
N ALA A 435 -21.47 20.70 1.42
CA ALA A 435 -21.78 19.30 1.17
C ALA A 435 -23.30 19.03 1.23
N GLN A 436 -23.76 17.92 0.63
CA GLN A 436 -25.20 17.56 0.62
C GLN A 436 -26.08 18.67 0.03
N ASN A 437 -25.71 19.14 -1.15
CA ASN A 437 -26.44 20.17 -1.92
C ASN A 437 -26.74 19.64 -3.34
N ARG A 438 -26.97 20.52 -4.31
CA ARG A 438 -27.28 20.19 -5.71
C ARG A 438 -26.40 20.99 -6.68
N LEU A 439 -25.18 21.32 -6.27
CA LEU A 439 -24.24 22.12 -7.05
C LEU A 439 -23.68 21.32 -8.22
N THR A 440 -23.77 21.88 -9.43
CA THR A 440 -23.04 21.40 -10.62
C THR A 440 -21.78 22.24 -10.90
N LEU A 441 -21.80 23.51 -10.48
CA LEU A 441 -20.83 24.57 -10.85
C LEU A 441 -20.63 24.71 -12.37
N SER A 442 -21.66 24.37 -13.15
CA SER A 442 -21.65 24.36 -14.61
C SER A 442 -22.02 25.74 -15.20
N ASN A 443 -21.19 26.76 -14.96
CA ASN A 443 -21.37 28.07 -15.58
C ASN A 443 -20.96 28.02 -17.06
N GLN A 444 -22.00 27.81 -17.88
CA GLN A 444 -22.12 27.98 -19.33
C GLN A 444 -21.01 27.44 -20.23
N GLU A 445 -21.39 26.46 -21.04
CA GLU A 445 -20.80 26.27 -22.36
C GLU A 445 -21.22 27.44 -23.25
N THR A 446 -20.33 28.41 -23.43
CA THR A 446 -20.40 29.34 -24.55
C THR A 446 -20.08 28.56 -25.82
N GLU A 447 -21.12 28.17 -26.57
CA GLU A 447 -21.01 27.37 -27.81
C GLU A 447 -20.21 28.07 -28.94
N ASP A 448 -19.81 29.33 -28.73
CA ASP A 448 -19.24 30.24 -29.73
C ASP A 448 -17.73 30.54 -29.49
N ALA A 449 -16.99 29.54 -28.99
CA ALA A 449 -15.55 29.63 -28.71
C ALA A 449 -14.75 28.52 -29.42
N GLY A 450 -14.68 28.59 -30.75
CA GLY A 450 -13.89 27.66 -31.56
C GLY A 450 -12.41 27.66 -31.18
N TYR A 451 -11.86 26.48 -30.89
CA TYR A 451 -10.42 26.20 -30.73
C TYR A 451 -9.68 26.83 -29.54
N MET A 452 -10.37 27.33 -28.51
CA MET A 452 -9.74 27.67 -27.22
C MET A 452 -10.56 27.13 -26.04
N GLN A 453 -9.90 26.36 -25.16
CA GLN A 453 -10.49 25.91 -23.90
C GLN A 453 -10.73 27.12 -22.99
N VAL A 454 -11.99 27.42 -22.68
CA VAL A 454 -12.31 28.45 -21.68
C VAL A 454 -12.04 27.88 -20.29
N GLU A 455 -11.00 28.40 -19.63
CA GLU A 455 -10.63 28.04 -18.25
C GLU A 455 -11.82 28.24 -17.30
N ARG A 456 -12.34 27.15 -16.73
CA ARG A 456 -13.52 27.20 -15.85
C ARG A 456 -13.10 27.51 -14.41
N TYR A 457 -13.16 28.78 -14.05
CA TYR A 457 -13.00 29.29 -12.68
C TYR A 457 -14.29 29.08 -11.87
N SER A 458 -14.17 28.57 -10.65
CA SER A 458 -15.28 28.48 -9.71
C SER A 458 -15.52 29.81 -8.95
N PRO A 459 -16.69 30.00 -8.32
CA PRO A 459 -16.97 31.12 -7.41
C PRO A 459 -16.05 31.20 -6.18
N PHE A 460 -15.15 30.23 -5.98
CA PHE A 460 -14.18 30.19 -4.87
C PHE A 460 -12.81 30.77 -5.26
N SER A 461 -12.63 31.16 -6.52
CA SER A 461 -11.37 31.67 -7.10
C SER A 461 -10.72 32.85 -6.35
N SER A 462 -11.49 33.66 -5.62
CA SER A 462 -10.97 34.75 -4.78
C SER A 462 -10.43 34.32 -3.40
N LEU A 463 -10.61 33.05 -3.00
CA LEU A 463 -10.36 32.56 -1.64
C LEU A 463 -8.94 32.03 -1.45
N SER A 464 -7.91 32.85 -1.70
CA SER A 464 -6.49 32.46 -1.65
C SER A 464 -5.96 31.95 -0.28
N ARG A 465 -6.78 32.01 0.78
CA ARG A 465 -6.52 31.43 2.11
C ARG A 465 -7.23 30.11 2.40
N LEU A 466 -7.99 29.56 1.45
CA LEU A 466 -8.79 28.37 1.66
C LEU A 466 -7.91 27.14 1.91
N ARG A 467 -8.22 26.39 2.98
CA ARG A 467 -7.49 25.20 3.43
C ARG A 467 -8.33 23.93 3.35
N VAL A 468 -9.63 24.05 3.53
CA VAL A 468 -10.60 22.94 3.41
C VAL A 468 -11.74 23.40 2.52
N LEU A 469 -11.95 22.69 1.42
CA LEU A 469 -13.11 22.82 0.54
C LEU A 469 -13.86 21.48 0.52
N SER A 470 -15.07 21.46 1.07
CA SER A 470 -15.94 20.27 1.07
C SER A 470 -17.16 20.52 0.18
N LEU A 471 -17.27 19.70 -0.86
CA LEU A 471 -18.33 19.71 -1.87
C LEU A 471 -18.93 18.31 -2.06
N SER A 472 -18.76 17.41 -1.09
CA SER A 472 -19.26 16.03 -1.20
C SER A 472 -20.79 15.95 -1.18
N HIS A 473 -21.36 14.90 -1.79
CA HIS A 473 -22.81 14.79 -2.03
C HIS A 473 -23.39 15.99 -2.80
N ASN A 474 -22.84 16.26 -3.99
CA ASN A 474 -23.33 17.27 -4.95
C ASN A 474 -23.53 16.63 -6.34
N GLN A 475 -23.59 17.43 -7.41
CA GLN A 475 -23.87 17.00 -8.79
C GLN A 475 -22.72 17.34 -9.74
N MET A 476 -21.49 17.40 -9.22
CA MET A 476 -20.30 17.84 -9.96
C MET A 476 -19.75 16.71 -10.86
N ALA A 477 -19.19 17.06 -12.01
CA ALA A 477 -18.69 16.10 -13.00
C ALA A 477 -17.40 16.52 -13.73
N ARG A 478 -16.78 17.64 -13.32
CA ARG A 478 -15.53 18.21 -13.84
C ARG A 478 -14.74 18.90 -12.72
N VAL A 479 -13.43 18.98 -12.83
CA VAL A 479 -12.60 19.76 -11.90
C VAL A 479 -12.56 21.22 -12.35
N CYS A 480 -12.56 22.18 -11.42
CA CYS A 480 -12.41 23.61 -11.76
C CYS A 480 -10.95 24.07 -11.65
N HIS A 481 -10.56 24.97 -12.53
CA HIS A 481 -9.17 25.39 -12.76
C HIS A 481 -8.59 26.16 -11.56
N ASP A 482 -9.42 26.90 -10.82
CA ASP A 482 -8.98 27.66 -9.66
C ASP A 482 -8.44 26.78 -8.52
N TRP A 483 -8.97 25.58 -8.31
CA TRP A 483 -8.47 24.66 -7.27
C TRP A 483 -7.08 24.10 -7.61
N GLN A 484 -6.75 24.05 -8.91
CA GLN A 484 -5.54 23.48 -9.47
C GLN A 484 -4.40 24.50 -9.61
N PHE A 485 -4.73 25.78 -9.83
CA PHE A 485 -3.77 26.86 -10.16
C PHE A 485 -3.85 28.09 -9.24
N LEU A 486 -5.02 28.49 -8.72
CA LEU A 486 -5.15 29.67 -7.85
C LEU A 486 -5.05 29.35 -6.35
N LEU A 487 -5.66 28.25 -5.90
CA LEU A 487 -5.74 27.87 -4.47
C LEU A 487 -4.51 27.07 -3.96
N ILE A 488 -3.44 27.03 -4.76
CA ILE A 488 -2.31 26.09 -4.64
C ILE A 488 -1.41 26.26 -3.41
N GLN A 489 -1.52 27.39 -2.71
CA GLN A 489 -0.64 27.72 -1.59
C GLN A 489 -1.13 27.13 -0.26
N GLU A 490 -2.43 27.22 0.01
CA GLU A 490 -3.03 26.96 1.33
C GLU A 490 -3.95 25.72 1.34
N LEU A 491 -4.53 25.29 0.21
CA LEU A 491 -5.52 24.21 0.17
C LEU A 491 -4.91 22.88 0.63
N ARG A 492 -5.52 22.20 1.61
CA ARG A 492 -5.05 20.92 2.18
C ARG A 492 -6.03 19.79 1.99
N VAL A 493 -7.33 20.08 1.95
CA VAL A 493 -8.39 19.09 1.76
C VAL A 493 -9.38 19.58 0.72
N LEU A 494 -9.61 18.76 -0.31
CA LEU A 494 -10.64 18.92 -1.32
C LEU A 494 -11.51 17.65 -1.32
N ASP A 495 -12.68 17.72 -0.70
CA ASP A 495 -13.62 16.59 -0.59
C ASP A 495 -14.67 16.66 -1.70
N LEU A 496 -14.58 15.74 -2.66
CA LEU A 496 -15.43 15.62 -3.85
C LEU A 496 -16.21 14.28 -3.88
N ARG A 497 -16.28 13.56 -2.76
CA ARG A 497 -16.99 12.26 -2.67
C ARG A 497 -18.48 12.37 -3.00
N TYR A 498 -19.10 11.27 -3.47
CA TYR A 498 -20.53 11.23 -3.77
C TYR A 498 -20.99 12.30 -4.77
N ASN A 499 -20.20 12.54 -5.81
CA ASN A 499 -20.54 13.40 -6.95
C ASN A 499 -20.82 12.52 -8.20
N ASN A 500 -20.71 13.10 -9.40
CA ASN A 500 -21.04 12.47 -10.67
C ASN A 500 -19.86 12.47 -11.66
N TYR A 501 -18.62 12.39 -11.16
CA TYR A 501 -17.43 12.20 -11.99
C TYR A 501 -17.42 10.79 -12.60
N THR A 502 -17.30 10.69 -13.93
CA THR A 502 -17.29 9.42 -14.70
C THR A 502 -15.95 9.10 -15.34
N THR A 503 -15.22 10.13 -15.75
CA THR A 503 -13.89 10.05 -16.36
C THR A 503 -13.04 11.17 -15.78
N LEU A 504 -11.77 10.89 -15.50
CA LEU A 504 -10.77 11.93 -15.24
C LEU A 504 -9.77 11.97 -16.40
N THR A 505 -9.36 13.18 -16.78
CA THR A 505 -8.34 13.41 -17.81
C THR A 505 -6.99 13.81 -17.18
N ARG A 506 -5.96 13.90 -18.03
CA ARG A 506 -4.68 14.58 -17.77
C ARG A 506 -4.86 15.96 -17.14
N GLU A 507 -5.90 16.70 -17.52
CA GLU A 507 -6.17 18.05 -16.99
C GLU A 507 -6.79 17.97 -15.60
N ASP A 508 -7.79 17.10 -15.38
CA ASP A 508 -8.45 16.93 -14.07
C ASP A 508 -7.48 16.50 -12.96
N VAL A 509 -6.37 15.81 -13.29
CA VAL A 509 -5.37 15.34 -12.30
C VAL A 509 -4.20 16.30 -12.06
N GLN A 510 -4.10 17.44 -12.76
CA GLN A 510 -3.02 18.41 -12.52
C GLN A 510 -3.36 19.32 -11.34
N PHE A 511 -2.60 19.19 -10.25
CA PHE A 511 -2.67 20.04 -9.07
C PHE A 511 -1.25 20.45 -8.66
N LEU A 512 -0.89 21.72 -8.87
CA LEU A 512 0.42 22.27 -8.52
C LEU A 512 0.72 22.31 -7.01
N ASN A 513 -0.27 22.00 -6.17
CA ASN A 513 -0.15 22.01 -4.72
C ASN A 513 0.57 20.74 -4.21
N ALA A 514 1.76 20.91 -3.64
CA ALA A 514 2.62 19.82 -3.17
C ALA A 514 2.10 19.07 -1.92
N ASN A 515 1.07 19.59 -1.25
CA ASN A 515 0.50 19.05 -0.01
C ASN A 515 -1.02 19.31 0.04
N ILE A 516 -1.78 18.47 -0.67
CA ILE A 516 -3.25 18.46 -0.73
C ILE A 516 -3.78 17.02 -0.78
N THR A 517 -4.80 16.71 0.00
CA THR A 517 -5.60 15.48 -0.11
C THR A 517 -6.85 15.78 -0.92
N ILE A 518 -7.04 15.06 -2.03
CA ILE A 518 -8.20 15.17 -2.92
C ILE A 518 -8.98 13.87 -2.81
N ASP A 519 -10.22 13.91 -2.31
CA ASP A 519 -11.02 12.72 -2.03
C ASP A 519 -12.10 12.53 -3.12
N MET A 520 -11.82 11.62 -4.07
CA MET A 520 -12.69 11.32 -5.22
C MET A 520 -13.48 10.01 -5.03
N ARG A 521 -13.47 9.42 -3.83
CA ARG A 521 -14.12 8.14 -3.55
C ARG A 521 -15.65 8.22 -3.69
N GLN A 522 -16.32 7.09 -3.88
CA GLN A 522 -17.79 7.03 -4.02
C GLN A 522 -18.31 7.92 -5.17
N ASN A 523 -17.57 7.99 -6.27
CA ASN A 523 -18.01 8.61 -7.52
C ASN A 523 -18.37 7.51 -8.54
N LYS A 524 -18.45 7.85 -9.83
CA LYS A 524 -18.77 6.93 -10.92
C LYS A 524 -17.59 6.74 -11.86
N ILE A 525 -16.35 6.92 -11.38
CA ILE A 525 -15.15 6.94 -12.21
C ILE A 525 -14.92 5.54 -12.81
N GLU A 526 -15.18 5.42 -14.10
CA GLU A 526 -14.93 4.21 -14.88
C GLU A 526 -13.51 4.20 -15.44
N THR A 527 -13.00 5.35 -15.91
CA THR A 527 -11.63 5.44 -16.44
C THR A 527 -10.91 6.74 -16.08
N ILE A 528 -9.60 6.70 -16.15
CA ILE A 528 -8.68 7.82 -15.93
C ILE A 528 -7.69 7.79 -17.10
N ASP A 529 -7.80 8.74 -18.03
CA ASP A 529 -6.81 8.87 -19.10
C ASP A 529 -5.75 9.91 -18.78
N VAL A 530 -4.51 9.44 -18.66
CA VAL A 530 -3.30 10.26 -18.45
C VAL A 530 -2.29 10.08 -19.59
N SER A 531 -2.80 9.82 -20.81
CA SER A 531 -2.08 9.81 -22.09
C SER A 531 -0.95 10.83 -22.14
N GLU A 532 0.25 10.41 -22.55
CA GLU A 532 1.48 11.20 -22.36
C GLU A 532 1.53 12.44 -23.27
N ALA A 533 1.93 13.58 -22.69
CA ALA A 533 2.09 14.84 -23.42
C ALA A 533 3.24 14.75 -24.45
N PRO A 534 3.16 15.48 -25.58
CA PRO A 534 4.25 15.51 -26.56
C PRO A 534 5.57 15.99 -25.93
N THR A 535 6.68 15.41 -26.39
CA THR A 535 7.99 15.39 -25.71
C THR A 535 8.69 16.75 -25.53
N TRP A 536 8.12 17.84 -26.04
CA TRP A 536 8.63 19.20 -25.84
C TRP A 536 8.26 19.82 -24.48
N LEU A 537 7.31 19.23 -23.74
CA LEU A 537 7.01 19.58 -22.35
C LEU A 537 7.94 18.87 -21.34
N SER A 538 9.25 19.00 -21.58
CA SER A 538 10.31 18.44 -20.73
C SER A 538 10.52 19.28 -19.45
N LEU A 539 9.55 19.23 -18.54
CA LEU A 539 9.66 19.80 -17.20
C LEU A 539 10.46 18.87 -16.27
N GLU A 540 11.26 19.45 -15.38
CA GLU A 540 12.33 18.77 -14.63
C GLU A 540 11.81 17.73 -13.61
N GLU A 541 12.59 16.66 -13.37
CA GLU A 541 12.21 15.60 -12.42
C GLU A 541 12.20 16.11 -10.97
N THR A 542 11.03 16.09 -10.32
CA THR A 542 10.88 16.55 -8.93
C THR A 542 11.37 15.54 -7.88
N PRO A 543 11.85 16.01 -6.71
CA PRO A 543 12.17 15.13 -5.59
C PRO A 543 10.91 14.42 -5.06
N LYS A 544 11.09 13.19 -4.56
CA LYS A 544 10.03 12.23 -4.17
C LYS A 544 9.14 12.64 -2.97
N ASN A 545 9.18 13.90 -2.54
CA ASN A 545 8.66 14.37 -1.25
C ASN A 545 7.38 15.21 -1.37
N THR A 546 6.55 15.01 -2.41
CA THR A 546 5.18 15.56 -2.42
C THR A 546 4.26 14.68 -1.57
N SER A 547 3.50 15.32 -0.68
CA SER A 547 2.47 14.67 0.16
C SER A 547 1.08 14.76 -0.47
N SER A 548 0.95 15.41 -1.64
CA SER A 548 -0.30 15.48 -2.37
C SER A 548 -0.77 14.11 -2.85
N VAL A 549 -2.05 13.81 -2.66
CA VAL A 549 -2.66 12.50 -2.92
C VAL A 549 -4.09 12.66 -3.43
N MET A 550 -4.48 11.81 -4.39
CA MET A 550 -5.85 11.69 -4.88
C MET A 550 -6.38 10.30 -4.55
N LEU A 551 -7.37 10.22 -3.66
CA LEU A 551 -8.00 8.97 -3.23
C LEU A 551 -9.06 8.56 -4.25
N LEU A 552 -8.90 7.38 -4.85
CA LEU A 552 -9.64 6.92 -6.02
C LEU A 552 -10.39 5.60 -5.79
N ASP A 553 -10.27 4.98 -4.62
CA ASP A 553 -11.03 3.80 -4.22
C ASP A 553 -12.55 4.05 -4.19
N GLU A 554 -13.34 2.97 -4.00
CA GLU A 554 -14.81 3.04 -3.99
C GLU A 554 -15.41 3.62 -5.31
N ASN A 555 -14.76 3.36 -6.46
CA ASN A 555 -15.19 3.77 -7.80
C ASN A 555 -15.31 2.55 -8.76
N PRO A 556 -16.23 2.59 -9.76
CA PRO A 556 -16.59 1.44 -10.60
C PRO A 556 -15.67 1.23 -11.82
N PHE A 557 -14.35 1.14 -11.63
CA PHE A 557 -13.37 1.09 -12.72
C PHE A 557 -13.63 0.04 -13.82
N LYS A 558 -13.62 0.51 -15.07
CA LYS A 558 -13.69 -0.25 -16.31
C LYS A 558 -12.27 -0.58 -16.76
N CYS A 559 -11.80 -1.75 -16.35
CA CYS A 559 -10.43 -2.21 -16.54
C CYS A 559 -10.19 -2.81 -17.93
N ASP A 560 -10.42 -2.02 -18.97
CA ASP A 560 -10.11 -2.38 -20.36
C ASP A 560 -8.99 -1.49 -20.92
N CYS A 561 -8.83 -1.46 -22.25
CA CYS A 561 -7.82 -0.64 -22.94
C CYS A 561 -7.81 0.83 -22.49
N GLN A 562 -8.96 1.40 -22.08
CA GLN A 562 -9.08 2.81 -21.73
C GLN A 562 -8.40 3.15 -20.40
N LEU A 563 -8.17 2.15 -19.53
CA LEU A 563 -7.47 2.32 -18.25
C LEU A 563 -5.95 2.10 -18.38
N TYR A 564 -5.44 1.83 -19.59
CA TYR A 564 -4.03 1.52 -19.85
C TYR A 564 -3.07 2.60 -19.40
N THR A 565 -3.35 3.87 -19.70
CA THR A 565 -2.45 4.98 -19.35
C THR A 565 -2.35 5.13 -17.83
N PHE A 566 -3.45 4.97 -17.10
CA PHE A 566 -3.46 4.93 -15.63
C PHE A 566 -2.71 3.73 -15.03
N VAL A 567 -2.95 2.50 -15.50
CA VAL A 567 -2.26 1.31 -14.98
C VAL A 567 -0.76 1.35 -15.29
N ARG A 568 -0.36 1.89 -16.45
CA ARG A 568 1.06 2.17 -16.78
C ARG A 568 1.64 3.24 -15.84
N ARG A 569 0.88 4.31 -15.56
CA ARG A 569 1.25 5.40 -14.65
C ARG A 569 1.49 4.92 -13.22
N LEU A 570 0.67 4.01 -12.71
CA LEU A 570 0.84 3.38 -11.38
C LEU A 570 2.13 2.54 -11.28
N ARG A 571 2.55 1.91 -12.39
CA ARG A 571 3.67 0.94 -12.42
C ARG A 571 5.06 1.56 -12.61
N GLY A 572 5.16 2.86 -12.88
CA GLY A 572 6.46 3.56 -12.86
C GLY A 572 6.70 4.63 -13.93
N SER A 573 5.73 4.99 -14.79
CA SER A 573 5.91 6.17 -15.67
C SER A 573 6.24 7.42 -14.84
N ARG A 574 7.12 8.26 -15.40
CA ARG A 574 7.55 9.55 -14.83
C ARG A 574 6.35 10.39 -14.37
N ARG A 575 6.55 11.15 -13.29
CA ARG A 575 5.60 12.17 -12.83
C ARG A 575 5.92 13.49 -13.50
N LEU A 576 4.90 14.25 -13.89
CA LEU A 576 5.09 15.68 -14.14
C LEU A 576 5.12 16.46 -12.82
N VAL A 577 5.64 17.69 -12.90
CA VAL A 577 5.90 18.61 -11.77
C VAL A 577 4.63 18.97 -10.97
N ALA A 578 3.44 18.68 -11.51
CA ALA A 578 2.14 19.12 -11.02
C ALA A 578 1.13 17.97 -10.74
N GLU A 579 1.57 16.72 -10.55
CA GLU A 579 0.66 15.57 -10.37
C GLU A 579 0.68 15.01 -8.93
N PRO A 580 -0.48 14.81 -8.27
CA PRO A 580 -0.58 14.17 -6.96
C PRO A 580 -0.29 12.66 -7.05
N ASN A 581 -0.07 12.02 -5.90
CA ASN A 581 -0.07 10.56 -5.79
C ASN A 581 -1.48 10.02 -6.09
N LEU A 582 -1.73 9.53 -7.30
CA LEU A 582 -2.97 8.83 -7.62
C LEU A 582 -3.02 7.51 -6.85
N TYR A 583 -3.95 7.38 -5.90
CA TYR A 583 -4.03 6.27 -4.96
C TYR A 583 -5.33 5.48 -5.17
N PRO A 584 -5.30 4.35 -5.92
CA PRO A 584 -6.47 3.49 -6.11
C PRO A 584 -6.81 2.63 -4.88
N GLY A 585 -6.01 2.65 -3.81
CA GLY A 585 -6.29 1.92 -2.56
C GLY A 585 -6.62 0.44 -2.77
N ASN A 586 -7.85 0.07 -2.45
CA ASN A 586 -8.43 -1.27 -2.66
C ASN A 586 -9.51 -1.29 -3.78
N ALA A 587 -9.44 -0.36 -4.74
CA ALA A 587 -10.34 -0.33 -5.91
C ALA A 587 -10.31 -1.66 -6.67
N THR A 588 -11.49 -2.14 -7.06
CA THR A 588 -11.65 -3.34 -7.88
C THR A 588 -12.37 -3.01 -9.18
N CYS A 589 -12.03 -3.76 -10.23
CA CYS A 589 -12.68 -3.63 -11.53
C CYS A 589 -14.18 -3.98 -11.46
N SER A 590 -15.03 -3.11 -12.00
CA SER A 590 -16.46 -3.36 -12.22
C SER A 590 -16.70 -4.25 -13.45
N SER A 591 -15.85 -4.07 -14.46
CA SER A 591 -15.86 -4.67 -15.79
C SER A 591 -14.44 -4.63 -16.41
N PRO A 592 -14.13 -5.37 -17.49
CA PRO A 592 -14.95 -6.39 -18.15
C PRO A 592 -15.19 -7.63 -17.27
N PRO A 593 -16.16 -8.52 -17.61
CA PRO A 593 -16.55 -9.63 -16.73
C PRO A 593 -15.40 -10.57 -16.31
N HIS A 594 -14.37 -10.73 -17.15
CA HIS A 594 -13.21 -11.59 -16.86
C HIS A 594 -12.15 -10.94 -15.94
N LEU A 595 -12.21 -9.62 -15.73
CA LEU A 595 -11.40 -8.89 -14.75
C LEU A 595 -12.22 -8.40 -13.55
N LYS A 596 -13.54 -8.61 -13.53
CA LYS A 596 -14.42 -8.11 -12.47
C LYS A 596 -13.97 -8.63 -11.08
N GLY A 597 -13.74 -7.70 -10.16
CA GLY A 597 -13.23 -7.99 -8.81
C GLY A 597 -11.70 -8.02 -8.68
N TYR A 598 -10.93 -7.95 -9.77
CA TYR A 598 -9.46 -7.77 -9.69
C TYR A 598 -9.12 -6.39 -9.12
N LEU A 599 -8.08 -6.33 -8.29
CA LEU A 599 -7.57 -5.08 -7.72
C LEU A 599 -6.84 -4.25 -8.78
N VAL A 600 -7.26 -2.99 -8.95
CA VAL A 600 -6.78 -2.09 -10.02
C VAL A 600 -5.27 -1.86 -9.94
N ARG A 601 -4.70 -1.81 -8.73
CA ARG A 601 -3.26 -1.67 -8.49
C ARG A 601 -2.41 -2.87 -8.93
N ASP A 602 -3.01 -4.06 -9.03
CA ASP A 602 -2.29 -5.31 -9.30
C ASP A 602 -2.34 -5.70 -10.79
N LEU A 603 -3.25 -5.11 -11.58
CA LEU A 603 -3.40 -5.31 -13.03
C LEU A 603 -2.09 -5.09 -13.79
N THR A 604 -1.75 -5.97 -14.74
CA THR A 604 -0.69 -5.72 -15.73
C THR A 604 -1.27 -5.01 -16.97
N PRO A 605 -0.48 -4.19 -17.70
CA PRO A 605 -0.97 -3.51 -18.90
C PRO A 605 -1.43 -4.47 -20.01
N ASP A 606 -0.87 -5.68 -20.06
CA ASP A 606 -1.13 -6.69 -21.10
C ASP A 606 -2.55 -7.28 -21.06
N LEU A 607 -3.20 -7.20 -19.89
CA LEU A 607 -4.58 -7.63 -19.66
C LEU A 607 -5.61 -6.60 -20.17
N LEU A 608 -5.19 -5.39 -20.49
CA LEU A 608 -6.08 -4.26 -20.80
C LEU A 608 -6.41 -4.23 -22.28
N ILE A 609 -7.49 -4.95 -22.62
CA ILE A 609 -8.01 -5.15 -23.97
C ILE A 609 -9.44 -4.63 -24.00
N CYS A 610 -9.84 -3.92 -25.05
CA CYS A 610 -11.24 -3.56 -25.31
C CYS A 610 -11.62 -3.92 -26.76
N PRO A 611 -12.91 -4.15 -27.05
CA PRO A 611 -13.39 -4.14 -28.43
C PRO A 611 -13.25 -2.74 -29.03
N LEU A 612 -13.04 -2.67 -30.34
CA LEU A 612 -13.22 -1.45 -31.12
C LEU A 612 -14.72 -1.07 -31.15
N ARG A 613 -15.08 0.18 -31.47
CA ARG A 613 -16.50 0.54 -31.67
C ARG A 613 -17.05 -0.19 -32.89
N ASP A 614 -18.32 -0.60 -32.84
CA ASP A 614 -18.95 -1.39 -33.91
C ASP A 614 -18.94 -0.66 -35.28
N GLU A 615 -19.00 0.68 -35.29
CA GLU A 615 -18.93 1.51 -36.50
C GLU A 615 -17.52 1.56 -37.14
N ASP A 616 -16.47 1.36 -36.35
CA ASP A 616 -15.07 1.38 -36.81
C ASP A 616 -14.57 -0.03 -37.23
N CYS A 617 -15.28 -1.09 -36.85
CA CYS A 617 -14.91 -2.48 -37.12
C CYS A 617 -15.56 -3.02 -38.41
N PRO A 618 -14.84 -3.67 -39.33
CA PRO A 618 -15.44 -4.16 -40.57
C PRO A 618 -16.46 -5.30 -40.35
N GLU A 619 -17.48 -5.37 -41.23
CA GLU A 619 -18.50 -6.43 -41.23
C GLU A 619 -17.87 -7.84 -41.22
N ASN A 620 -18.32 -8.71 -40.30
CA ASN A 620 -17.82 -10.08 -40.10
C ASN A 620 -16.37 -10.16 -39.57
N CYS A 621 -15.86 -9.08 -38.97
CA CYS A 621 -14.67 -9.08 -38.12
C CYS A 621 -15.04 -8.93 -36.63
N ILE A 622 -14.15 -9.41 -35.76
CA ILE A 622 -14.07 -9.01 -34.34
C ILE A 622 -12.78 -8.20 -34.22
N CYS A 623 -12.89 -6.95 -33.76
CA CYS A 623 -11.77 -6.01 -33.63
C CYS A 623 -11.49 -5.71 -32.15
N ASN A 624 -10.24 -5.86 -31.69
CA ASN A 624 -9.82 -5.49 -30.33
C ASN A 624 -8.60 -4.56 -30.34
N VAL A 625 -8.53 -3.63 -29.39
CA VAL A 625 -7.38 -2.74 -29.17
C VAL A 625 -6.53 -3.28 -28.02
N ARG A 626 -5.22 -3.47 -28.26
CA ARG A 626 -4.22 -3.85 -27.24
C ARG A 626 -3.09 -2.80 -27.13
N PRO A 627 -3.25 -1.77 -26.29
CA PRO A 627 -2.28 -0.68 -26.16
C PRO A 627 -0.89 -1.12 -25.67
N ALA A 628 -0.80 -2.20 -24.89
CA ALA A 628 0.48 -2.74 -24.39
C ALA A 628 1.43 -3.23 -25.51
N THR A 629 0.89 -3.55 -26.68
CA THR A 629 1.65 -3.94 -27.88
C THR A 629 1.59 -2.89 -29.00
N GLU A 630 0.84 -1.80 -28.78
CA GLU A 630 0.43 -0.82 -29.78
C GLU A 630 -0.23 -1.48 -31.00
N SER A 631 -1.06 -2.50 -30.79
CA SER A 631 -1.66 -3.30 -31.87
C SER A 631 -3.18 -3.28 -31.88
N LEU A 632 -3.72 -3.33 -33.10
CA LEU A 632 -5.13 -3.54 -33.42
C LEU A 632 -5.31 -4.98 -33.92
N GLU A 633 -6.06 -5.80 -33.18
CA GLU A 633 -6.28 -7.23 -33.46
C GLU A 633 -7.60 -7.41 -34.22
N LEU A 634 -7.54 -7.93 -35.46
CA LEU A 634 -8.70 -8.24 -36.30
C LEU A 634 -8.82 -9.75 -36.52
N ASN A 635 -10.00 -10.32 -36.25
CA ASN A 635 -10.33 -11.73 -36.55
C ASN A 635 -11.57 -11.78 -37.44
N CYS A 636 -11.40 -12.06 -38.72
CA CYS A 636 -12.43 -11.94 -39.75
C CYS A 636 -12.75 -13.27 -40.45
N ASP A 637 -14.03 -13.50 -40.75
CA ASP A 637 -14.47 -14.66 -41.55
C ASP A 637 -14.07 -14.56 -43.04
N VAL A 638 -13.86 -13.34 -43.53
CA VAL A 638 -13.50 -13.00 -44.92
C VAL A 638 -12.59 -11.76 -44.94
N GLU A 639 -11.88 -11.56 -46.05
CA GLU A 639 -11.12 -10.34 -46.33
C GLU A 639 -12.03 -9.09 -46.33
N PRO A 640 -11.78 -8.07 -45.47
CA PRO A 640 -12.64 -6.89 -45.37
C PRO A 640 -12.42 -5.90 -46.53
N LYS A 641 -13.47 -5.15 -46.89
CA LYS A 641 -13.44 -4.18 -48.01
C LYS A 641 -12.61 -2.91 -47.72
N LYS A 642 -12.47 -2.54 -46.45
CA LYS A 642 -11.64 -1.45 -45.92
C LYS A 642 -11.03 -1.96 -44.62
N TYR A 643 -9.74 -1.68 -44.40
CA TYR A 643 -9.08 -1.89 -43.12
C TYR A 643 -9.12 -0.59 -42.29
N PRO A 644 -9.39 -0.65 -40.97
CA PRO A 644 -9.23 0.49 -40.07
C PRO A 644 -7.73 0.80 -39.90
N ALA A 645 -7.35 2.09 -39.92
CA ALA A 645 -5.94 2.47 -39.84
C ALA A 645 -5.51 2.54 -38.35
N PRO A 646 -4.46 1.83 -37.89
CA PRO A 646 -4.13 1.77 -36.46
C PRO A 646 -3.81 3.14 -35.83
N ASP A 647 -3.29 4.08 -36.60
CA ASP A 647 -2.92 5.43 -36.20
C ASP A 647 -4.14 6.32 -35.87
N GLU A 648 -5.32 6.06 -36.47
CA GLU A 648 -6.60 6.69 -36.09
C GLU A 648 -6.94 6.43 -34.60
N PHE A 649 -6.34 5.40 -33.99
CA PHE A 649 -6.53 4.97 -32.60
C PHE A 649 -5.26 5.11 -31.74
N GLY A 650 -4.19 5.74 -32.24
CA GLY A 650 -2.92 5.88 -31.55
C GLY A 650 -2.10 4.58 -31.45
N LEU A 651 -2.33 3.63 -32.34
CA LEU A 651 -1.64 2.34 -32.44
C LEU A 651 -0.68 2.33 -33.64
N THR A 652 0.26 1.38 -33.68
CA THR A 652 1.32 1.35 -34.72
C THR A 652 1.32 0.07 -35.56
N LYS A 653 0.49 -0.92 -35.24
CA LYS A 653 0.52 -2.27 -35.84
C LYS A 653 -0.89 -2.84 -35.98
N MET A 654 -1.11 -3.67 -37.00
CA MET A 654 -2.28 -4.54 -37.10
C MET A 654 -1.87 -6.02 -37.04
N TYR A 655 -2.62 -6.80 -36.26
CA TYR A 655 -2.55 -8.26 -36.21
C TYR A 655 -3.83 -8.82 -36.84
N LEU A 656 -3.73 -9.44 -38.01
CA LEU A 656 -4.87 -9.88 -38.82
C LEU A 656 -5.00 -11.41 -38.82
N THR A 657 -6.20 -11.92 -38.59
CA THR A 657 -6.55 -13.35 -38.73
C THR A 657 -7.70 -13.48 -39.72
N LEU A 658 -7.54 -14.30 -40.76
CA LEU A 658 -8.57 -14.56 -41.77
C LEU A 658 -8.94 -16.04 -41.78
N ARG A 659 -10.24 -16.37 -41.66
CA ARG A 659 -10.72 -17.77 -41.72
C ARG A 659 -10.90 -18.33 -43.14
N ARG A 660 -10.62 -17.52 -44.16
CA ARG A 660 -10.60 -17.89 -45.58
C ARG A 660 -9.42 -17.19 -46.25
N PRO A 661 -8.81 -17.79 -47.29
CA PRO A 661 -7.67 -17.18 -47.96
C PRO A 661 -8.09 -15.87 -48.66
N PRO A 662 -7.27 -14.80 -48.60
CA PRO A 662 -7.53 -13.55 -49.31
C PRO A 662 -7.33 -13.72 -50.83
N LYS A 663 -7.81 -12.75 -51.62
CA LYS A 663 -7.73 -12.81 -53.10
C LYS A 663 -6.35 -12.48 -53.65
N ASN A 664 -5.63 -11.56 -53.00
CA ASN A 664 -4.21 -11.31 -53.20
C ASN A 664 -3.62 -10.94 -51.83
N LEU A 665 -2.38 -11.33 -51.57
CA LEU A 665 -1.66 -10.96 -50.35
C LEU A 665 -0.96 -9.60 -50.50
N GLU A 666 -0.60 -9.20 -51.73
CA GLU A 666 0.08 -7.93 -52.02
C GLU A 666 -0.82 -6.71 -51.76
N THR A 667 -2.14 -6.90 -51.66
CA THR A 667 -3.14 -5.86 -51.40
C THR A 667 -3.43 -5.65 -49.90
N LEU A 668 -2.72 -6.35 -49.01
CA LEU A 668 -2.81 -6.12 -47.57
C LEU A 668 -2.07 -4.81 -47.17
N PRO A 669 -2.55 -4.08 -46.14
CA PRO A 669 -1.88 -2.85 -45.69
C PRO A 669 -0.46 -3.06 -45.16
N ASP A 670 0.37 -2.02 -45.31
CA ASP A 670 1.76 -1.94 -44.85
C ASP A 670 1.91 -1.86 -43.32
N TYR A 671 0.83 -1.65 -42.57
CA TYR A 671 0.79 -1.75 -41.11
C TYR A 671 0.43 -3.16 -40.58
N VAL A 672 0.17 -4.16 -41.44
CA VAL A 672 -0.06 -5.55 -41.00
C VAL A 672 1.28 -6.22 -40.65
N VAL A 673 1.50 -6.51 -39.36
CA VAL A 673 2.78 -7.05 -38.84
C VAL A 673 2.69 -8.54 -38.51
N PHE A 674 1.50 -9.00 -38.09
CA PHE A 674 1.18 -10.42 -37.87
C PHE A 674 -0.01 -10.79 -38.77
N LEU A 675 0.12 -11.89 -39.50
CA LEU A 675 -0.94 -12.42 -40.36
C LEU A 675 -1.18 -13.91 -40.05
N ASN A 676 -2.42 -14.28 -39.76
CA ASN A 676 -2.81 -15.67 -39.50
C ASN A 676 -3.78 -16.17 -40.59
N LEU A 677 -3.34 -17.22 -41.29
CA LEU A 677 -4.05 -17.95 -42.33
C LEU A 677 -4.15 -19.44 -41.97
N SER A 678 -4.09 -19.79 -40.67
CA SER A 678 -4.15 -21.16 -40.18
C SER A 678 -5.46 -21.84 -40.59
N GLY A 679 -5.38 -23.06 -41.12
CA GLY A 679 -6.56 -23.84 -41.51
C GLY A 679 -7.35 -23.29 -42.71
N THR A 680 -6.82 -22.32 -43.46
CA THR A 680 -7.52 -21.72 -44.61
C THR A 680 -7.54 -22.58 -45.87
N GLY A 681 -6.78 -23.68 -45.91
CA GLY A 681 -6.73 -24.65 -47.01
C GLY A 681 -5.67 -24.36 -48.08
N LEU A 682 -4.71 -23.46 -47.81
CA LEU A 682 -3.69 -23.03 -48.76
C LEU A 682 -2.78 -24.19 -49.22
N THR A 683 -2.51 -24.28 -50.52
CA THR A 683 -1.57 -25.23 -51.13
C THR A 683 -0.22 -24.61 -51.46
N GLU A 684 -0.18 -23.29 -51.65
CA GLU A 684 0.99 -22.46 -51.93
C GLU A 684 0.78 -21.03 -51.37
N VAL A 685 1.86 -20.26 -51.18
CA VAL A 685 1.82 -18.88 -50.65
C VAL A 685 2.90 -18.05 -51.33
N SER A 686 2.52 -16.88 -51.86
CA SER A 686 3.39 -15.90 -52.53
C SER A 686 2.83 -14.49 -52.35
N GLY A 687 3.65 -13.45 -52.58
CA GLY A 687 3.17 -12.05 -52.54
C GLY A 687 2.85 -11.51 -51.13
N VAL A 688 3.47 -12.06 -50.08
CA VAL A 688 3.32 -11.53 -48.72
C VAL A 688 4.07 -10.20 -48.60
N PRO A 689 3.45 -9.10 -48.14
CA PRO A 689 4.11 -7.80 -48.03
C PRO A 689 5.26 -7.80 -47.02
N GLU A 690 6.28 -6.97 -47.26
CA GLU A 690 7.45 -6.83 -46.38
C GLU A 690 7.11 -6.38 -44.95
N SER A 691 5.94 -5.78 -44.72
CA SER A 691 5.44 -5.37 -43.41
C SER A 691 5.24 -6.54 -42.45
N VAL A 692 4.78 -7.68 -42.97
CA VAL A 692 4.50 -8.89 -42.19
C VAL A 692 5.81 -9.45 -41.65
N LYS A 693 5.96 -9.53 -40.32
CA LYS A 693 7.15 -10.12 -39.66
C LYS A 693 6.86 -11.48 -39.04
N GLN A 694 5.59 -11.83 -38.89
CA GLN A 694 5.11 -13.12 -38.39
C GLN A 694 3.91 -13.60 -39.21
N LEU A 695 3.96 -14.85 -39.67
CA LEU A 695 2.94 -15.45 -40.55
C LEU A 695 2.57 -16.85 -40.04
N ASP A 696 1.30 -17.07 -39.69
CA ASP A 696 0.80 -18.40 -39.32
C ASP A 696 0.15 -19.09 -40.52
N LEU A 697 0.81 -20.15 -41.00
CA LEU A 697 0.36 -21.03 -42.09
C LEU A 697 0.03 -22.45 -41.59
N SER A 698 -0.14 -22.66 -40.28
CA SER A 698 -0.40 -23.98 -39.71
C SER A 698 -1.70 -24.61 -40.23
N ASN A 699 -1.80 -25.94 -40.18
CA ASN A 699 -2.99 -26.72 -40.56
C ASN A 699 -3.50 -26.50 -42.00
N ASN A 700 -2.63 -26.07 -42.92
CA ASN A 700 -2.93 -25.90 -44.34
C ASN A 700 -2.55 -27.15 -45.16
N LEU A 701 -2.59 -27.05 -46.48
CA LEU A 701 -2.31 -28.14 -47.44
C LEU A 701 -0.95 -27.97 -48.13
N LEU A 702 -0.02 -27.22 -47.52
CA LEU A 702 1.29 -26.94 -48.08
C LEU A 702 2.13 -28.23 -48.20
N ARG A 703 2.53 -28.58 -49.42
CA ARG A 703 3.40 -29.74 -49.68
C ARG A 703 4.88 -29.43 -49.57
N HIS A 704 5.24 -28.16 -49.67
CA HIS A 704 6.62 -27.66 -49.60
C HIS A 704 6.67 -26.40 -48.72
N PRO A 705 7.76 -26.19 -47.96
CA PRO A 705 7.92 -25.00 -47.13
C PRO A 705 8.15 -23.76 -48.02
N PRO A 706 7.54 -22.59 -47.74
CA PRO A 706 7.77 -21.36 -48.51
C PRO A 706 9.21 -20.86 -48.35
N ALA A 707 10.04 -21.23 -49.34
CA ALA A 707 11.50 -21.18 -49.29
C ALA A 707 12.11 -19.76 -49.26
N GLU A 708 11.33 -18.76 -49.64
CA GLU A 708 11.71 -17.34 -49.60
C GLU A 708 11.32 -16.76 -48.22
N LEU A 709 10.02 -16.76 -47.89
CA LEU A 709 9.48 -16.18 -46.66
C LEU A 709 10.17 -16.65 -45.36
N ILE A 710 10.44 -17.96 -45.24
CA ILE A 710 11.06 -18.57 -44.04
C ILE A 710 12.47 -18.01 -43.75
N ARG A 711 13.16 -17.45 -44.76
CA ARG A 711 14.50 -16.86 -44.58
C ARG A 711 14.45 -15.54 -43.84
N ASP A 712 13.35 -14.80 -43.95
CA ASP A 712 13.25 -13.41 -43.53
C ASP A 712 12.31 -13.23 -42.33
N ILE A 713 11.12 -13.81 -42.39
CA ILE A 713 10.07 -13.64 -41.38
C ILE A 713 9.92 -14.88 -40.48
N SER A 714 9.17 -14.78 -39.38
CA SER A 714 8.84 -15.95 -38.55
C SER A 714 7.59 -16.64 -39.10
N VAL A 715 7.62 -17.96 -39.33
CA VAL A 715 6.52 -18.69 -39.98
C VAL A 715 6.10 -19.92 -39.17
N TYR A 716 4.83 -20.03 -38.81
CA TYR A 716 4.26 -21.23 -38.18
C TYR A 716 3.79 -22.22 -39.27
N LEU A 717 4.15 -23.49 -39.14
CA LEU A 717 4.06 -24.49 -40.22
C LEU A 717 3.48 -25.86 -39.80
N GLN A 718 3.17 -26.09 -38.52
CA GLN A 718 2.66 -27.37 -38.01
C GLN A 718 1.39 -27.83 -38.75
N GLY A 719 1.15 -29.14 -38.82
CA GLY A 719 -0.06 -29.71 -39.44
C GLY A 719 -0.13 -29.68 -40.97
N ASN A 720 0.89 -29.16 -41.67
CA ASN A 720 0.98 -29.20 -43.12
C ASN A 720 1.53 -30.54 -43.66
N PRO A 721 1.05 -31.03 -44.82
CA PRO A 721 1.47 -32.31 -45.41
C PRO A 721 2.79 -32.19 -46.21
N PHE A 722 3.91 -31.89 -45.55
CA PHE A 722 5.20 -31.70 -46.23
C PHE A 722 5.77 -32.98 -46.86
N VAL A 723 6.19 -32.88 -48.13
CA VAL A 723 6.87 -33.96 -48.87
C VAL A 723 8.36 -33.98 -48.49
N CYS A 724 8.83 -35.11 -47.96
CA CYS A 724 10.20 -35.27 -47.46
C CYS A 724 10.89 -36.51 -48.07
N ASP A 725 10.89 -36.60 -49.40
CA ASP A 725 11.52 -37.67 -50.17
C ASP A 725 12.83 -37.23 -50.84
N CYS A 726 13.50 -38.14 -51.55
CA CYS A 726 14.77 -37.87 -52.23
C CYS A 726 14.69 -36.69 -53.23
N SER A 727 13.53 -36.47 -53.86
CA SER A 727 13.30 -35.36 -54.79
C SER A 727 13.22 -33.99 -54.09
N HIS A 728 12.96 -33.95 -52.78
CA HIS A 728 12.69 -32.73 -52.02
C HIS A 728 13.64 -32.54 -50.82
N VAL A 729 14.86 -33.07 -50.92
CA VAL A 729 15.93 -32.92 -49.91
C VAL A 729 16.17 -31.45 -49.53
N GLU A 730 16.08 -30.52 -50.47
CA GLU A 730 16.25 -29.09 -50.21
C GLU A 730 15.16 -28.51 -49.30
N SER A 731 13.91 -28.98 -49.41
CA SER A 731 12.81 -28.60 -48.52
C SER A 731 13.08 -29.03 -47.07
N VAL A 732 13.60 -30.25 -46.88
CA VAL A 732 13.96 -30.77 -45.55
C VAL A 732 15.12 -29.98 -44.95
N ASN A 733 16.17 -29.71 -45.74
CA ASN A 733 17.31 -28.88 -45.31
C ASN A 733 16.85 -27.45 -44.94
N LEU A 734 15.94 -26.84 -45.71
CA LEU A 734 15.46 -25.48 -45.47
C LEU A 734 14.66 -25.35 -44.17
N LEU A 735 13.83 -26.35 -43.85
CA LEU A 735 13.15 -26.47 -42.56
C LEU A 735 14.16 -26.62 -41.40
N GLN A 736 15.15 -27.51 -41.54
CA GLN A 736 16.18 -27.74 -40.51
C GLN A 736 17.04 -26.49 -40.24
N ILE A 737 17.48 -25.79 -41.29
CA ILE A 737 18.34 -24.59 -41.17
C ILE A 737 17.61 -23.44 -40.48
N ASN A 738 16.32 -23.24 -40.80
CA ASN A 738 15.54 -22.10 -40.30
C ASN A 738 14.66 -22.44 -39.09
N MET A 739 14.93 -23.53 -38.37
CA MET A 739 14.14 -23.99 -37.21
C MET A 739 13.89 -22.90 -36.14
N VAL A 740 14.77 -21.90 -36.02
CA VAL A 740 14.62 -20.78 -35.06
C VAL A 740 13.57 -19.75 -35.53
N LYS A 741 13.32 -19.64 -36.84
CA LYS A 741 12.26 -18.82 -37.43
C LYS A 741 10.93 -19.56 -37.57
N ILE A 742 10.85 -20.81 -37.12
CA ILE A 742 9.65 -21.65 -37.17
C ILE A 742 9.28 -22.00 -35.71
N PRO A 743 8.47 -21.18 -35.01
CA PRO A 743 8.30 -21.33 -33.56
C PRO A 743 7.63 -22.64 -33.15
N ASP A 744 6.89 -23.27 -34.07
CA ASP A 744 6.24 -24.57 -33.91
C ASP A 744 7.01 -25.74 -34.57
N PHE A 745 8.30 -25.56 -34.89
CA PHE A 745 9.12 -26.55 -35.61
C PHE A 745 9.08 -27.96 -35.00
N GLY A 746 8.99 -28.07 -33.67
CA GLY A 746 8.87 -29.35 -32.97
C GLY A 746 7.59 -30.16 -33.30
N ASN A 747 6.55 -29.49 -33.81
CA ASN A 747 5.28 -30.08 -34.24
C ASN A 747 5.19 -30.25 -35.76
N VAL A 748 6.18 -29.77 -36.53
CA VAL A 748 6.22 -29.96 -37.98
C VAL A 748 6.56 -31.42 -38.29
N THR A 749 5.77 -32.04 -39.17
CA THR A 749 5.93 -33.42 -39.60
C THR A 749 5.88 -33.54 -41.12
N CYS A 750 6.48 -34.60 -41.64
CA CYS A 750 6.44 -34.98 -43.04
C CYS A 750 5.29 -35.95 -43.31
N ILE A 751 4.89 -36.11 -44.58
CA ILE A 751 4.02 -37.21 -45.01
C ILE A 751 4.70 -38.54 -44.61
N GLY A 752 4.06 -39.26 -43.68
CA GLY A 752 4.63 -40.44 -43.00
C GLY A 752 4.80 -40.27 -41.48
N GLY A 753 4.65 -39.06 -40.94
CA GLY A 753 4.64 -38.78 -39.50
C GLY A 753 6.01 -38.53 -38.86
N GLU A 754 7.11 -38.71 -39.60
CA GLU A 754 8.45 -38.35 -39.11
C GLU A 754 8.65 -36.83 -39.06
N SER A 755 9.38 -36.37 -38.04
CA SER A 755 9.77 -34.96 -37.90
C SER A 755 10.96 -34.64 -38.81
N PRO A 756 10.99 -33.49 -39.53
CA PRO A 756 12.12 -33.10 -40.37
C PRO A 756 13.47 -33.15 -39.65
N TRP A 757 13.51 -32.85 -38.34
CA TRP A 757 14.72 -32.92 -37.51
C TRP A 757 15.37 -34.33 -37.44
N ARG A 758 14.60 -35.39 -37.68
CA ARG A 758 15.08 -36.79 -37.62
C ARG A 758 15.57 -37.31 -38.97
N ILE A 759 15.28 -36.62 -40.07
CA ILE A 759 15.56 -37.09 -41.43
C ILE A 759 17.02 -36.81 -41.80
N ASN A 760 17.79 -37.88 -41.99
CA ASN A 760 19.15 -37.81 -42.50
C ASN A 760 19.14 -37.69 -44.04
N THR A 761 19.20 -36.47 -44.55
CA THR A 761 19.13 -36.15 -45.99
C THR A 761 20.24 -36.81 -46.81
N ALA A 762 21.42 -37.09 -46.23
CA ALA A 762 22.51 -37.77 -46.91
C ALA A 762 22.26 -39.28 -47.18
N ARG A 763 21.27 -39.90 -46.51
CA ARG A 763 20.85 -41.30 -46.78
C ARG A 763 19.64 -41.43 -47.69
N LEU A 764 18.94 -40.34 -47.97
CA LEU A 764 17.60 -40.36 -48.60
C LEU A 764 17.60 -40.86 -50.05
N CYS A 765 18.76 -40.86 -50.72
CA CYS A 765 18.91 -41.10 -52.17
C CYS A 765 19.83 -42.27 -52.57
N ASP A 766 20.27 -43.13 -51.64
CA ASP A 766 21.34 -44.12 -51.92
C ASP A 766 20.94 -45.25 -52.93
N VAL A 767 19.66 -45.33 -53.31
CA VAL A 767 19.11 -46.35 -54.22
C VAL A 767 19.80 -46.36 -55.60
N GLN A 768 20.19 -45.19 -56.14
CA GLN A 768 20.84 -45.12 -57.46
C GLN A 768 22.25 -45.76 -57.49
N ARG A 769 22.94 -45.86 -56.35
CA ARG A 769 24.31 -46.41 -56.31
C ARG A 769 24.36 -47.93 -56.39
N ALA A 770 23.29 -48.62 -56.01
CA ALA A 770 23.25 -50.09 -56.00
C ALA A 770 23.35 -50.71 -57.41
N ILE A 771 22.73 -50.07 -58.41
CA ILE A 771 22.62 -50.61 -59.79
C ILE A 771 24.00 -50.67 -60.48
N ILE A 772 24.84 -49.64 -60.26
CA ILE A 772 26.18 -49.54 -60.87
C ILE A 772 27.11 -50.65 -60.33
N LEU A 773 26.95 -51.03 -59.06
CA LEU A 773 27.81 -52.01 -58.39
C LEU A 773 27.65 -53.43 -58.94
N GLY A 774 26.43 -53.81 -59.35
CA GLY A 774 26.15 -55.14 -59.89
C GLY A 774 26.86 -55.44 -61.21
N GLY A 775 26.93 -54.47 -62.12
CA GLY A 775 27.60 -54.63 -63.42
C GLY A 775 29.12 -54.82 -63.29
N ALA A 776 29.75 -54.12 -62.33
CA ALA A 776 31.20 -54.20 -62.11
C ALA A 776 31.65 -55.58 -61.63
N LEU A 777 30.88 -56.21 -60.72
CA LEU A 777 31.23 -57.50 -60.11
C LEU A 777 31.29 -58.66 -61.13
N ALA A 778 30.38 -58.67 -62.11
CA ALA A 778 30.36 -59.68 -63.15
C ALA A 778 31.61 -59.64 -64.05
N ALA A 779 32.03 -58.44 -64.47
CA ALA A 779 33.27 -58.26 -65.24
C ALA A 779 34.52 -58.66 -64.43
N PHE A 780 34.54 -58.33 -63.13
CA PHE A 780 35.67 -58.64 -62.25
C PHE A 780 35.89 -60.16 -62.08
N GLY A 781 34.82 -60.96 -62.02
CA GLY A 781 34.90 -62.42 -61.94
C GLY A 781 35.60 -63.07 -63.14
N VAL A 782 35.32 -62.58 -64.36
CA VAL A 782 35.97 -63.07 -65.59
C VAL A 782 37.47 -62.72 -65.60
N ILE A 783 37.82 -61.51 -65.17
CA ILE A 783 39.22 -61.05 -65.09
C ILE A 783 40.00 -61.88 -64.07
N ILE A 784 39.42 -62.21 -62.92
CA ILE A 784 40.05 -63.06 -61.88
C ILE A 784 40.32 -64.47 -62.41
N ALA A 785 39.40 -65.08 -63.18
CA ALA A 785 39.59 -66.42 -63.74
C ALA A 785 40.78 -66.47 -64.72
N VAL A 786 40.92 -65.47 -65.59
CA VAL A 786 42.06 -65.35 -66.51
C VAL A 786 43.37 -65.07 -65.76
N ALA A 787 43.33 -64.18 -64.76
CA ALA A 787 44.49 -63.88 -63.93
C ALA A 787 44.99 -65.11 -63.14
N ALA A 788 44.08 -65.94 -62.60
CA ALA A 788 44.44 -67.16 -61.88
C ALA A 788 45.15 -68.19 -62.79
N ALA A 789 44.66 -68.38 -64.02
CA ALA A 789 45.30 -69.27 -65.00
C ALA A 789 46.71 -68.80 -65.39
N LEU A 790 46.91 -67.49 -65.56
CA LEU A 790 48.23 -66.90 -65.83
C LEU A 790 49.16 -66.97 -64.61
N ALA A 791 48.64 -66.73 -63.41
CA ALA A 791 49.41 -66.79 -62.16
C ALA A 791 49.91 -68.22 -61.83
N TYR A 792 49.11 -69.25 -62.15
CA TYR A 792 49.55 -70.64 -62.05
C TYR A 792 50.73 -70.94 -62.99
N LYS A 793 50.61 -70.50 -64.26
CA LYS A 793 51.60 -70.76 -65.33
C LYS A 793 52.95 -70.07 -65.14
N TYR A 794 52.99 -68.87 -64.53
CA TYR A 794 54.21 -68.06 -64.38
C TYR A 794 54.64 -67.82 -62.92
N SER A 795 54.18 -68.70 -62.02
CA SER A 795 54.29 -68.55 -60.55
C SER A 795 55.69 -68.28 -60.00
N LEU A 796 56.76 -68.80 -60.63
CA LEU A 796 58.15 -68.56 -60.19
C LEU A 796 58.65 -67.15 -60.55
N GLN A 797 58.38 -66.70 -61.77
CA GLN A 797 58.82 -65.39 -62.28
C GLN A 797 58.07 -64.24 -61.60
N ILE A 798 56.77 -64.41 -61.34
CA ILE A 798 55.93 -63.43 -60.64
C ILE A 798 56.39 -63.23 -59.20
N ARG A 799 56.84 -64.30 -58.51
CA ARG A 799 57.41 -64.19 -57.15
C ARG A 799 58.71 -63.40 -57.11
N VAL A 800 59.61 -63.60 -58.09
CA VAL A 800 60.87 -62.85 -58.21
C VAL A 800 60.59 -61.37 -58.52
N PHE A 801 59.63 -61.08 -59.40
CA PHE A 801 59.26 -59.70 -59.76
C PHE A 801 58.65 -58.93 -58.57
N LEU A 802 57.68 -59.52 -57.86
CA LEU A 802 57.00 -58.86 -56.74
C LEU A 802 57.92 -58.64 -55.53
N PHE A 803 58.90 -59.52 -55.30
CA PHE A 803 59.92 -59.32 -54.27
C PHE A 803 60.85 -58.14 -54.61
N SER A 804 61.27 -58.01 -55.89
CA SER A 804 62.16 -56.93 -56.36
C SER A 804 61.55 -55.52 -56.41
N LYS A 805 60.25 -55.38 -56.08
CA LYS A 805 59.53 -54.09 -56.03
C LYS A 805 58.82 -53.78 -54.69
N GLY A 806 58.91 -54.65 -53.68
CA GLY A 806 58.60 -54.30 -52.28
C GLY A 806 57.13 -53.99 -51.95
N TRP A 807 56.16 -54.48 -52.73
CA TRP A 807 54.76 -54.04 -52.68
C TRP A 807 53.78 -54.94 -51.87
N CYS A 808 54.21 -55.51 -50.74
CA CYS A 808 53.33 -56.33 -49.87
C CYS A 808 53.63 -56.20 -48.35
N LEU A 809 53.68 -54.96 -47.83
CA LEU A 809 53.94 -54.67 -46.40
C LEU A 809 52.74 -54.07 -45.62
N LYS A 810 51.55 -53.97 -46.20
CA LYS A 810 50.36 -53.37 -45.55
C LYS A 810 49.13 -54.29 -45.48
N MET A 811 49.36 -55.56 -45.14
CA MET A 811 48.30 -56.54 -44.85
C MET A 811 48.62 -57.37 -43.59
N LEU A 812 48.51 -56.74 -42.43
CA LEU A 812 48.25 -57.35 -41.12
C LEU A 812 47.95 -56.23 -40.10
N LYS A 813 47.07 -56.47 -39.12
CA LYS A 813 46.72 -55.49 -38.07
C LYS A 813 47.86 -55.37 -37.05
N GLU A 814 48.30 -54.15 -36.71
CA GLU A 814 49.38 -53.93 -35.72
C GLU A 814 48.95 -53.15 -34.45
N GLU A 815 47.80 -52.45 -34.44
CA GLU A 815 47.47 -51.43 -33.42
C GLU A 815 47.02 -51.95 -32.03
N GLU A 816 46.60 -53.21 -31.85
CA GLU A 816 45.94 -53.69 -30.61
C GLU A 816 46.89 -54.26 -29.51
N LEU A 817 48.20 -54.39 -29.77
CA LEU A 817 49.17 -54.98 -28.82
C LEU A 817 50.16 -53.98 -28.20
N ASP A 818 50.39 -52.83 -28.85
CA ASP A 818 51.48 -51.90 -28.47
C ASP A 818 50.97 -50.70 -27.64
N HIS A 819 49.75 -50.80 -27.07
CA HIS A 819 49.04 -49.68 -26.44
C HIS A 819 49.59 -49.28 -25.06
N ASN A 820 50.29 -50.18 -24.36
CA ASN A 820 50.84 -49.97 -23.01
C ASN A 820 52.38 -49.84 -22.97
N MET A 821 53.05 -49.65 -24.10
CA MET A 821 54.50 -49.44 -24.16
C MET A 821 54.86 -48.03 -23.72
N GLU A 822 55.94 -47.89 -22.94
CA GLU A 822 56.29 -46.63 -22.25
C GLU A 822 57.00 -45.63 -23.17
N TYR A 823 57.74 -46.13 -24.15
CA TYR A 823 58.57 -45.37 -25.08
C TYR A 823 58.19 -45.66 -26.54
N ASP A 824 58.22 -44.63 -27.39
CA ASP A 824 57.93 -44.78 -28.82
C ASP A 824 59.11 -45.40 -29.59
N ALA A 825 60.36 -45.17 -29.13
CA ALA A 825 61.52 -45.99 -29.52
C ALA A 825 62.68 -45.98 -28.49
N PHE A 826 63.47 -47.05 -28.47
CA PHE A 826 64.79 -47.09 -27.82
C PHE A 826 65.89 -46.81 -28.85
N VAL A 827 66.93 -46.05 -28.48
CA VAL A 827 68.08 -45.78 -29.35
C VAL A 827 69.33 -46.47 -28.81
N SER A 828 69.88 -47.39 -29.61
CA SER A 828 71.14 -48.10 -29.37
C SER A 828 72.26 -47.51 -30.23
N PHE A 829 73.42 -47.26 -29.63
CA PHE A 829 74.56 -46.57 -30.26
C PHE A 829 75.85 -46.81 -29.47
N SER A 830 77.02 -46.55 -30.08
CA SER A 830 78.28 -46.59 -29.34
C SER A 830 78.47 -45.34 -28.48
N GLN A 831 79.06 -45.47 -27.30
CA GLN A 831 79.35 -44.31 -26.43
C GLN A 831 80.26 -43.26 -27.12
N LYS A 832 81.10 -43.68 -28.07
CA LYS A 832 81.91 -42.77 -28.90
C LYS A 832 81.05 -41.88 -29.82
N ASP A 833 79.87 -42.35 -30.23
CA ASP A 833 78.94 -41.65 -31.12
C ASP A 833 77.86 -40.87 -30.35
N ALA A 834 77.83 -40.99 -29.01
CA ALA A 834 76.80 -40.43 -28.14
C ALA A 834 76.58 -38.92 -28.34
N ARG A 835 77.64 -38.19 -28.72
CA ARG A 835 77.56 -36.77 -29.05
C ARG A 835 76.60 -36.50 -30.20
N TRP A 836 76.73 -37.21 -31.32
CA TRP A 836 75.83 -37.02 -32.47
C TRP A 836 74.39 -37.44 -32.14
N VAL A 837 74.22 -38.51 -31.36
CA VAL A 837 72.88 -38.93 -30.93
C VAL A 837 72.20 -37.87 -30.05
N ALA A 838 72.95 -37.28 -29.12
CA ALA A 838 72.43 -36.26 -28.20
C ALA A 838 72.26 -34.87 -28.84
N GLU A 839 73.09 -34.47 -29.80
CA GLU A 839 73.06 -33.15 -30.44
C GLU A 839 72.18 -33.10 -31.71
N GLU A 840 72.08 -34.19 -32.48
CA GLU A 840 71.35 -34.23 -33.76
C GLU A 840 70.10 -35.12 -33.73
N LEU A 841 70.21 -36.39 -33.29
CA LEU A 841 69.13 -37.38 -33.45
C LEU A 841 67.98 -37.20 -32.45
N VAL A 842 68.30 -37.13 -31.15
CA VAL A 842 67.30 -37.01 -30.07
C VAL A 842 66.54 -35.68 -30.15
N PRO A 843 67.19 -34.50 -30.30
CA PRO A 843 66.47 -33.22 -30.27
C PRO A 843 65.43 -33.07 -31.39
N LYS A 844 65.70 -33.59 -32.60
CA LYS A 844 64.75 -33.53 -33.72
C LYS A 844 63.56 -34.46 -33.53
N LEU A 845 63.79 -35.69 -33.07
CA LEU A 845 62.72 -36.68 -32.90
C LEU A 845 61.82 -36.39 -31.69
N GLU A 846 62.39 -35.93 -30.56
CA GLU A 846 61.58 -35.53 -29.39
C GLU A 846 60.97 -34.13 -29.58
N GLY A 847 61.74 -33.18 -30.12
CA GLY A 847 61.32 -31.78 -30.25
C GLY A 847 60.25 -31.51 -31.32
N GLU A 848 60.46 -31.94 -32.58
CA GLU A 848 59.52 -31.63 -33.67
C GLU A 848 58.27 -32.53 -33.67
N ARG A 849 58.37 -33.74 -33.08
CA ARG A 849 57.34 -34.78 -33.19
C ARG A 849 56.80 -35.30 -31.87
N ASN A 850 57.32 -34.84 -30.73
CA ASN A 850 56.82 -35.18 -29.39
C ASN A 850 56.76 -36.71 -29.15
N LEU A 851 57.73 -37.42 -29.72
CA LEU A 851 58.00 -38.84 -29.47
C LEU A 851 58.78 -38.96 -28.16
N ARG A 852 58.52 -40.02 -27.37
CA ARG A 852 59.30 -40.29 -26.15
C ARG A 852 60.36 -41.35 -26.45
N LEU A 853 61.64 -40.98 -26.45
CA LEU A 853 62.75 -41.90 -26.69
C LEU A 853 63.37 -42.42 -25.39
N CYS A 854 63.85 -43.65 -25.39
CA CYS A 854 64.70 -44.20 -24.33
C CYS A 854 66.16 -44.14 -24.80
N VAL A 855 67.05 -43.51 -24.03
CA VAL A 855 68.50 -43.44 -24.33
C VAL A 855 69.35 -43.75 -23.09
N HIS A 856 70.40 -44.55 -23.28
CA HIS A 856 71.13 -45.19 -22.17
C HIS A 856 71.81 -44.23 -21.18
N TYR A 857 72.09 -42.97 -21.57
CA TYR A 857 72.71 -41.97 -20.70
C TYR A 857 71.70 -41.17 -19.85
N ARG A 858 70.40 -41.34 -20.10
CA ARG A 858 69.31 -40.59 -19.46
C ARG A 858 68.33 -41.50 -18.73
N ASP A 859 67.97 -42.62 -19.36
CA ASP A 859 66.85 -43.47 -18.97
C ASP A 859 67.27 -44.75 -18.23
N TRP A 860 68.57 -44.98 -18.01
CA TRP A 860 69.10 -46.13 -17.24
C TRP A 860 69.39 -45.77 -15.78
N LEU A 861 69.13 -46.72 -14.88
CA LEU A 861 69.33 -46.59 -13.44
C LEU A 861 70.77 -46.96 -13.07
N VAL A 862 71.43 -46.08 -12.30
CA VAL A 862 72.82 -46.29 -11.84
C VAL A 862 72.85 -47.41 -10.80
N GLY A 863 73.56 -48.51 -11.12
CA GLY A 863 73.79 -49.65 -10.22
C GLY A 863 73.06 -50.94 -10.60
N ASP A 864 72.14 -50.92 -11.57
CA ASP A 864 71.45 -52.12 -12.07
C ASP A 864 72.18 -52.76 -13.28
N MET A 865 72.03 -54.07 -13.46
CA MET A 865 72.81 -54.86 -14.43
C MET A 865 72.51 -54.49 -15.88
N ILE A 866 73.55 -54.09 -16.62
CA ILE A 866 73.47 -53.64 -18.02
C ILE A 866 72.66 -54.61 -18.93
N PRO A 867 72.85 -55.95 -18.92
CA PRO A 867 72.04 -56.86 -19.72
C PRO A 867 70.52 -56.79 -19.42
N ALA A 868 70.14 -56.56 -18.17
CA ALA A 868 68.74 -56.44 -17.76
C ALA A 868 68.14 -55.10 -18.22
N GLN A 869 68.92 -54.01 -18.10
CA GLN A 869 68.50 -52.69 -18.59
C GLN A 869 68.37 -52.66 -20.12
N ILE A 870 69.28 -53.31 -20.86
CA ILE A 870 69.17 -53.53 -22.31
C ILE A 870 67.87 -54.25 -22.68
N ALA A 871 67.60 -55.40 -22.06
CA ALA A 871 66.40 -56.18 -22.33
C ALA A 871 65.12 -55.38 -22.04
N ARG A 872 65.11 -54.64 -20.91
CA ARG A 872 64.00 -53.78 -20.49
C ARG A 872 63.77 -52.60 -21.45
N SER A 873 64.81 -51.86 -21.83
CA SER A 873 64.71 -50.76 -22.80
C SER A 873 64.21 -51.23 -24.17
N VAL A 874 64.64 -52.42 -24.61
CA VAL A 874 64.14 -53.06 -25.83
C VAL A 874 62.67 -53.50 -25.69
N GLU A 875 62.24 -54.03 -24.55
CA GLU A 875 60.88 -54.54 -24.33
C GLU A 875 59.83 -53.42 -24.11
N GLN A 876 60.17 -52.39 -23.34
CA GLN A 876 59.28 -51.24 -23.04
C GLN A 876 59.08 -50.27 -24.23
N SER A 877 59.80 -50.47 -25.34
CA SER A 877 59.79 -49.60 -26.52
C SER A 877 59.06 -50.22 -27.71
N ARG A 878 58.39 -49.40 -28.53
CA ARG A 878 57.65 -49.88 -29.73
C ARG A 878 58.56 -50.27 -30.90
N ARG A 879 59.64 -49.53 -31.12
CA ARG A 879 60.70 -49.82 -32.10
C ARG A 879 62.08 -49.64 -31.43
N THR A 880 63.13 -50.15 -32.05
CA THR A 880 64.53 -49.93 -31.66
C THR A 880 65.28 -49.34 -32.84
N ILE A 881 65.84 -48.15 -32.65
CA ILE A 881 66.73 -47.48 -33.61
C ILE A 881 68.17 -47.87 -33.25
N ILE A 882 68.95 -48.27 -34.24
CA ILE A 882 70.36 -48.67 -34.07
C ILE A 882 71.23 -47.76 -34.92
N VAL A 883 72.08 -46.95 -34.28
CA VAL A 883 73.02 -46.05 -34.96
C VAL A 883 74.32 -46.79 -35.20
N LEU A 884 74.45 -47.33 -36.40
CA LEU A 884 75.57 -48.17 -36.82
C LEU A 884 76.71 -47.32 -37.41
N SER A 885 77.89 -47.48 -36.82
CA SER A 885 79.15 -46.80 -37.14
C SER A 885 80.31 -47.82 -37.03
N LYS A 886 81.54 -47.41 -37.34
CA LYS A 886 82.74 -48.20 -37.00
C LYS A 886 82.84 -48.41 -35.49
N ASN A 887 82.56 -47.37 -34.71
CA ASN A 887 82.56 -47.39 -33.25
C ASN A 887 81.50 -48.33 -32.64
N PHE A 888 80.40 -48.60 -33.35
CA PHE A 888 79.37 -49.55 -32.94
C PHE A 888 79.85 -50.99 -33.11
N LEU A 889 80.51 -51.30 -34.22
CA LEU A 889 81.07 -52.65 -34.50
C LEU A 889 82.13 -53.06 -33.46
N GLU A 890 82.91 -52.10 -32.95
CA GLU A 890 83.87 -52.32 -31.85
C GLU A 890 83.21 -52.53 -30.47
N SER A 891 81.92 -52.22 -30.30
CA SER A 891 81.26 -52.20 -29.00
C SER A 891 80.51 -53.51 -28.71
N SER A 892 81.09 -54.33 -27.84
CA SER A 892 80.48 -55.58 -27.36
C SER A 892 79.09 -55.39 -26.73
N TRP A 893 78.85 -54.23 -26.11
CA TRP A 893 77.55 -53.89 -25.52
C TRP A 893 76.52 -53.48 -26.58
N ALA A 894 76.92 -52.69 -27.58
CA ALA A 894 76.02 -52.27 -28.65
C ALA A 894 75.61 -53.47 -29.55
N LEU A 895 76.52 -54.43 -29.76
CA LEU A 895 76.20 -55.68 -30.43
C LEU A 895 75.22 -56.57 -29.61
N LEU A 896 75.28 -56.51 -28.27
CA LEU A 896 74.31 -57.19 -27.40
C LEU A 896 72.93 -56.53 -27.46
N GLU A 897 72.85 -55.20 -27.54
CA GLU A 897 71.61 -54.44 -27.77
C GLU A 897 70.98 -54.81 -29.12
N PHE A 898 71.77 -54.86 -30.20
CA PHE A 898 71.32 -55.36 -31.50
C PHE A 898 70.72 -56.77 -31.40
N ARG A 899 71.43 -57.71 -30.76
CA ARG A 899 70.97 -59.11 -30.59
C ARG A 899 69.67 -59.20 -29.81
N ALA A 900 69.54 -58.47 -28.69
CA ALA A 900 68.32 -58.45 -27.90
C ALA A 900 67.11 -57.94 -28.70
N ALA A 901 67.30 -56.84 -29.45
CA ALA A 901 66.26 -56.27 -30.28
C ALA A 901 65.92 -57.16 -31.51
N HIS A 902 66.92 -57.78 -32.14
CA HIS A 902 66.73 -58.69 -33.26
C HIS A 902 65.99 -59.97 -32.85
N LEU A 903 66.36 -60.59 -31.73
CA LEU A 903 65.67 -61.74 -31.14
C LEU A 903 64.20 -61.42 -30.80
N ARG A 904 63.92 -60.23 -30.26
CA ARG A 904 62.54 -59.77 -30.04
C ARG A 904 61.78 -59.64 -31.37
N SER A 905 62.41 -59.02 -32.38
CA SER A 905 61.84 -58.82 -33.72
C SER A 905 61.48 -60.15 -34.40
N GLN A 906 62.36 -61.16 -34.30
CA GLN A 906 62.08 -62.52 -34.78
C GLN A 906 60.96 -63.20 -33.97
N ARG A 907 61.02 -63.16 -32.63
CA ARG A 907 60.05 -63.82 -31.74
C ARG A 907 58.62 -63.33 -31.97
N GLU A 908 58.44 -62.02 -32.11
CA GLU A 908 57.13 -61.41 -32.40
C GLU A 908 56.75 -61.45 -33.90
N ARG A 909 57.67 -61.89 -34.78
CA ARG A 909 57.52 -61.88 -36.25
C ARG A 909 57.13 -60.50 -36.82
N LYS A 910 57.62 -59.43 -36.19
CA LYS A 910 57.39 -58.02 -36.55
C LYS A 910 58.73 -57.33 -36.78
N ALA A 911 58.83 -56.46 -37.78
CA ALA A 911 60.00 -55.60 -37.97
C ALA A 911 60.02 -54.49 -36.92
N ARG A 912 60.78 -54.67 -35.83
CA ARG A 912 60.93 -53.67 -34.75
C ARG A 912 62.28 -52.95 -34.77
N VAL A 913 63.29 -53.48 -35.47
CA VAL A 913 64.65 -52.92 -35.52
C VAL A 913 64.87 -52.09 -36.80
N LEU A 914 65.17 -50.81 -36.63
CA LEU A 914 65.51 -49.87 -37.69
C LEU A 914 67.00 -49.49 -37.56
N VAL A 915 67.78 -49.69 -38.63
CA VAL A 915 69.22 -49.33 -38.62
C VAL A 915 69.44 -48.01 -39.35
N VAL A 916 70.21 -47.12 -38.71
CA VAL A 916 70.73 -45.85 -39.22
C VAL A 916 72.24 -45.98 -39.36
N VAL A 917 72.77 -45.96 -40.58
CA VAL A 917 74.21 -46.04 -40.86
C VAL A 917 74.78 -44.63 -40.89
N LEU A 918 75.64 -44.30 -39.94
CA LEU A 918 76.18 -42.95 -39.70
C LEU A 918 77.32 -42.57 -40.66
N GLU A 919 78.11 -43.57 -41.09
CA GLU A 919 79.30 -43.42 -41.92
C GLU A 919 79.50 -44.67 -42.80
N ASP A 920 80.38 -44.61 -43.81
CA ASP A 920 80.73 -45.79 -44.60
C ASP A 920 81.55 -46.80 -43.77
N LEU A 921 81.03 -48.03 -43.66
CA LEU A 921 81.51 -49.09 -42.77
C LEU A 921 82.72 -49.86 -43.36
N PRO A 922 83.44 -50.65 -42.55
CA PRO A 922 84.56 -51.48 -43.01
C PRO A 922 84.12 -52.61 -43.97
N SER A 923 85.10 -53.39 -44.44
CA SER A 923 84.85 -54.52 -45.34
C SER A 923 83.94 -55.57 -44.70
N GLU A 924 83.15 -56.30 -45.50
CA GLU A 924 82.13 -57.21 -44.96
C GLU A 924 82.68 -58.25 -43.99
N ASN A 925 83.96 -58.65 -44.12
CA ASN A 925 84.59 -59.66 -43.27
C ASN A 925 84.69 -59.24 -41.79
N ASP A 926 84.79 -57.94 -41.51
CA ASP A 926 85.06 -57.40 -40.16
C ASP A 926 83.81 -57.27 -39.27
N MET A 927 82.62 -57.60 -39.80
CA MET A 927 81.34 -57.54 -39.09
C MET A 927 80.94 -58.87 -38.44
N ASP A 928 80.15 -58.79 -37.35
CA ASP A 928 79.49 -59.97 -36.77
C ASP A 928 78.55 -60.64 -37.78
N ALA A 929 78.51 -61.98 -37.77
CA ALA A 929 77.77 -62.77 -38.76
C ALA A 929 76.26 -62.52 -38.74
N GLU A 930 75.68 -62.25 -37.58
CA GLU A 930 74.24 -62.00 -37.41
C GLU A 930 73.87 -60.58 -37.87
N LEU A 931 74.74 -59.60 -37.58
CA LEU A 931 74.57 -58.22 -38.04
C LEU A 931 74.77 -58.10 -39.57
N ARG A 932 75.77 -58.78 -40.14
CA ARG A 932 75.97 -58.89 -41.61
C ARG A 932 74.74 -59.53 -42.27
N ALA A 933 74.20 -60.60 -41.69
CA ALA A 933 72.99 -61.24 -42.20
C ALA A 933 71.75 -60.32 -42.13
N TYR A 934 71.62 -59.49 -41.09
CA TYR A 934 70.52 -58.53 -40.98
C TYR A 934 70.62 -57.41 -42.03
N LEU A 935 71.79 -56.81 -42.19
CA LEU A 935 72.03 -55.69 -43.13
C LEU A 935 71.89 -56.11 -44.60
N SER A 936 72.28 -57.33 -44.94
CA SER A 936 72.10 -57.89 -46.29
C SER A 936 70.66 -58.32 -46.62
N THR A 937 69.77 -58.36 -45.62
CA THR A 937 68.36 -58.80 -45.78
C THR A 937 67.31 -57.74 -45.45
N ASN A 938 67.68 -56.61 -44.83
CA ASN A 938 66.76 -55.56 -44.38
C ASN A 938 67.23 -54.16 -44.78
N THR A 939 66.28 -53.28 -45.09
CA THR A 939 66.57 -51.88 -45.48
C THR A 939 67.02 -51.03 -44.29
N TYR A 940 68.17 -50.39 -44.41
CA TYR A 940 68.69 -49.39 -43.47
C TYR A 940 68.61 -47.96 -44.07
N LEU A 941 68.73 -46.94 -43.22
CA LEU A 941 68.81 -45.53 -43.62
C LEU A 941 70.25 -45.04 -43.51
N LYS A 942 70.82 -44.43 -44.56
CA LYS A 942 72.15 -43.81 -44.49
C LYS A 942 72.05 -42.34 -44.12
N TRP A 943 72.86 -41.89 -43.17
CA TRP A 943 73.03 -40.48 -42.83
C TRP A 943 73.55 -39.69 -44.04
N GLY A 944 73.02 -38.48 -44.25
CA GLY A 944 73.30 -37.66 -45.43
C GLY A 944 72.41 -37.93 -46.66
N ASP A 945 71.45 -38.87 -46.60
CA ASP A 945 70.38 -38.98 -47.60
C ASP A 945 69.51 -37.70 -47.57
N PRO A 946 69.21 -37.04 -48.71
CA PRO A 946 68.43 -35.80 -48.73
C PRO A 946 67.03 -35.89 -48.11
N TRP A 947 66.46 -37.10 -48.06
CA TRP A 947 65.14 -37.40 -47.48
C TRP A 947 65.26 -38.22 -46.18
N PHE A 948 66.42 -38.21 -45.53
CA PHE A 948 66.72 -39.01 -44.34
C PHE A 948 65.66 -38.84 -43.25
N TRP A 949 65.26 -37.60 -42.96
CA TRP A 949 64.33 -37.28 -41.88
C TRP A 949 62.90 -37.72 -42.17
N GLU A 950 62.37 -37.53 -43.39
CA GLU A 950 61.03 -38.06 -43.70
C GLU A 950 60.99 -39.59 -43.74
N LYS A 951 62.06 -40.23 -44.25
CA LYS A 951 62.20 -41.70 -44.25
C LYS A 951 62.25 -42.26 -42.82
N LEU A 952 63.01 -41.60 -41.93
CA LEU A 952 63.11 -41.97 -40.51
C LEU A 952 61.76 -41.76 -39.78
N ILE A 953 61.10 -40.62 -39.98
CA ILE A 953 59.80 -40.33 -39.37
C ILE A 953 58.72 -41.30 -39.88
N TYR A 954 58.73 -41.66 -41.17
CA TYR A 954 57.81 -42.65 -41.75
C TYR A 954 57.96 -44.07 -41.15
N ALA A 955 59.18 -44.43 -40.72
CA ALA A 955 59.45 -45.72 -40.09
C ALA A 955 59.08 -45.78 -38.58
N LEU A 956 58.75 -44.64 -37.96
CA LEU A 956 58.47 -44.51 -36.53
C LEU A 956 56.95 -44.44 -36.23
N PRO A 957 56.50 -44.80 -35.00
CA PRO A 957 55.07 -44.86 -34.66
C PRO A 957 54.36 -43.51 -34.81
N HIS A 958 53.23 -43.48 -35.53
CA HIS A 958 52.42 -42.28 -35.73
C HIS A 958 51.32 -42.16 -34.67
N ARG A 959 51.33 -41.12 -33.84
CA ARG A 959 50.21 -40.81 -32.94
C ARG A 959 49.08 -40.10 -33.71
N ARG A 960 47.86 -40.66 -33.67
CA ARG A 960 46.63 -39.93 -34.08
C ARG A 960 46.28 -38.88 -33.02
N SER A 961 46.06 -37.64 -33.44
CA SER A 961 45.64 -36.54 -32.56
C SER A 961 44.20 -36.71 -32.07
N LYS A 962 44.00 -36.84 -30.76
CA LYS A 962 42.69 -36.66 -30.14
C LYS A 962 42.40 -35.16 -30.02
N LEU A 963 41.41 -34.66 -30.76
CA LEU A 963 40.83 -33.35 -30.51
C LEU A 963 40.02 -33.39 -29.22
N VAL A 964 40.61 -32.89 -28.13
CA VAL A 964 39.94 -32.59 -26.87
C VAL A 964 40.24 -31.14 -26.53
N LEU A 965 39.19 -30.32 -26.50
CA LEU A 965 39.23 -28.93 -26.04
C LEU A 965 38.49 -28.89 -24.71
N ASP A 966 39.23 -28.73 -23.62
CA ASP A 966 38.68 -28.58 -22.27
C ASP A 966 38.94 -27.16 -21.72
N LYS A 967 38.33 -26.85 -20.58
CA LYS A 967 38.09 -25.51 -20.05
C LYS A 967 39.32 -24.86 -19.40
N SER A 968 39.25 -23.53 -19.33
CA SER A 968 40.03 -22.64 -18.46
C SER A 968 41.52 -22.52 -18.81
N ARG A 969 42.25 -21.43 -18.55
CA ARG A 969 42.11 -20.01 -18.16
C ARG A 969 43.59 -19.56 -18.07
N GLY A 970 44.06 -18.38 -18.47
CA GLY A 970 43.43 -17.27 -19.19
C GLY A 970 44.24 -15.98 -19.00
N GLY A 971 43.85 -14.89 -19.69
CA GLY A 971 44.35 -13.52 -19.44
C GLY A 971 45.58 -13.09 -20.26
N ALA A 972 45.79 -11.81 -20.55
CA ALA A 972 44.92 -10.63 -20.32
C ALA A 972 45.37 -9.42 -21.19
N LEU A 973 44.58 -8.32 -21.12
CA LEU A 973 44.87 -6.94 -21.57
C LEU A 973 44.67 -6.62 -23.08
N GLN A 974 44.09 -5.48 -23.49
CA GLN A 974 43.26 -4.48 -22.77
C GLN A 974 42.54 -3.52 -23.74
N THR A 975 41.28 -3.15 -23.50
CA THR A 975 40.76 -1.75 -23.56
C THR A 975 39.32 -1.65 -23.02
N ARG A 976 38.85 -0.42 -22.75
CA ARG A 976 37.60 -0.04 -22.03
C ARG A 976 36.41 0.17 -23.02
N LEU A 977 35.13 0.33 -22.64
CA LEU A 977 34.48 0.83 -21.40
C LEU A 977 33.18 0.06 -20.99
N THR A 978 32.91 0.06 -19.68
CA THR A 978 31.64 0.15 -18.89
C THR A 978 30.25 0.17 -19.59
N ALA A 979 29.12 -0.18 -18.96
CA ALA A 979 28.73 -0.75 -17.64
C ALA A 979 27.18 -0.82 -17.57
N ASP A 980 26.47 -1.45 -16.63
CA ASP A 980 26.79 -2.50 -15.63
C ASP A 980 25.49 -3.28 -15.33
N GLY A 981 25.60 -4.48 -14.75
CA GLY A 981 24.43 -5.25 -14.30
C GLY A 981 24.83 -6.40 -13.38
N LYS A 982 24.47 -6.32 -12.10
CA LYS A 982 24.83 -7.33 -11.07
C LYS A 982 23.75 -7.50 -10.01
N ILE A 983 23.65 -8.74 -9.53
CA ILE A 983 22.98 -9.17 -8.31
C ILE A 983 23.99 -10.02 -7.53
N PHE A 984 24.02 -9.94 -6.20
CA PHE A 984 24.64 -10.95 -5.33
C PHE A 984 23.85 -11.08 -4.01
N ASN A 985 24.14 -12.09 -3.19
CA ASN A 985 23.19 -12.68 -2.25
C ASN A 985 23.82 -13.05 -0.88
N GLY A 986 23.05 -12.88 0.21
CA GLY A 986 23.33 -13.35 1.58
C GLY A 986 24.24 -12.47 2.45
N SER A 987 24.19 -12.53 3.80
CA SER A 987 23.23 -13.16 4.71
C SER A 987 23.52 -12.86 6.21
N LEU A 988 22.49 -12.64 7.06
CA LEU A 988 22.54 -12.64 8.55
C LEU A 988 23.38 -11.49 9.18
N LYS A 989 23.22 -10.97 10.41
CA LYS A 989 22.25 -11.02 11.55
C LYS A 989 22.54 -9.75 12.45
N VAL A 990 21.82 -9.27 13.48
CA VAL A 990 20.59 -9.65 14.23
C VAL A 990 20.09 -8.42 15.07
N ASP A 991 18.79 -8.38 15.46
CA ASP A 991 18.14 -7.56 16.53
C ASP A 991 18.34 -6.00 16.49
N ASP A 992 17.52 -5.12 17.09
CA ASP A 992 16.23 -5.26 17.82
C ASP A 992 15.34 -3.99 17.67
N GLU A 993 14.03 -4.11 17.95
CA GLU A 993 13.04 -3.02 18.17
C GLU A 993 12.85 -1.93 17.05
N LEU A 994 11.81 -1.08 17.00
CA LEU A 994 10.62 -0.85 17.85
C LEU A 994 9.40 -0.41 16.98
N THR A 995 8.17 -0.60 17.46
CA THR A 995 6.90 -0.25 16.79
C THR A 995 6.49 1.23 16.86
N LYS A 996 5.55 1.63 15.98
CA LYS A 996 4.87 2.96 15.82
C LYS A 996 5.68 3.93 14.93
N TYR A 997 5.05 4.72 14.05
CA TYR A 997 3.65 5.19 14.00
C TYR A 997 2.84 4.68 12.81
#